data_AF-A0A2N4S929-F1
#
_entry.id   AF-A0A2N4S929-F1
#
_cell.length_a   1.000
_cell.length_b   1.000
_cell.length_c   1.000
_cell.angle_alpha   90.00
_cell.angle_beta   90.00
_cell.angle_gamma   90.00
#
_symmetry.space_group_name_H-M   'P 1'
#
loop_
_entity.id
_entity.type
_entity.pdbx_description
1 polymer ?
#
loop_
_entity_poly.entity_id
_entity_poly.type
_entity_poly.pdbx_seq_one_letter_code
_entity_poly.pdbx_strand_id
1 'polypeptide(L)'
;MLEIRKGTAARNYENTFFREFAETLKSLFDKYSLEGLLIANSECEAEKRLQIDALLITKKAVCIIDFKNFGGKITLPENAKSEFDFGKWTNEKGEIIKGGSFINPFIQLKNQKDRFIKVVENQILDRLPTSDCFNPYHTVRIVCFQKPIELIGSIPPKEELNFFIIDKSNYLEKIKDIIDISDKEVSLTKESYDLFKEVFRADIFDLSENYGETADFTSYETELDFENLYPDQQSALQEIESFIKSKDERFFVLQGTSLSGKTHLIPFIQDVAYKNQISEVKLFASSARVVCNLLKNTKLEFNSIYSYIYGGNITNSETEEKEEIENQDGDKIDLEIVPLKKSDDTEEAIFIVDESQLISDNYHQSIDLRFGSGKLLKDFIEFVDLKNSKRKIIFVGDSFQLSIGKKEESALNPEYLSGQYNFEAKAFQLVDKEKKSPIVEEGLKAVNCIRNQVFNNLRFEISDSLEILSKDELKDAIEKSLNSTSSSHILCYSNFDAQKVNFWIKNSILKNGNDLTKGDLVIFGNSVRVEDENYPCAEPKKIFNGQFGIVVSVSNTITKTEKLITPLTFREVTINLQESNHTLSFLSLENFRLSDKGELSKEEVISYKILLAQLAEKELDNFKNYKYHVDEELKDLLQKLADGKRVKKKVSRKIQRSLSNMPSTDYYKFKNAAQLRFGWALTVHKSMSYKWDEIFFNVETGGGKTNETYFKWIYTGLTRAISKVSLINYAPISPFYKVAVKPTIPENTNDKDFFYIADTSIDLTNLNKEVADKYKFKDDNFKSSLLQLYQYIEGKISNHNMSVKSINHPNYQELYELKGSSGETATISIYYNKKGQFKMPSLMKSQPKEFGERLLDILKADNAIDDFSFIKDNWRILAYKELNEKLKVKQLSISYIIQSPYKDTLQLIRSAEKLVVDLYYDGDGFFSTVSATSTTEPSLWTDFQAIINELKDS
;
A
#
# COMPACT_ATOMS: atom_id res chain seq x y z
N MET A 1 11.64 30.51 38.29
CA MET A 1 10.41 29.71 38.06
C MET A 1 10.65 28.79 36.87
N LEU A 2 10.25 27.53 36.94
CA LEU A 2 10.37 26.55 35.86
C LEU A 2 9.20 26.71 34.87
N GLU A 3 9.49 27.08 33.62
CA GLU A 3 8.51 27.03 32.52
C GLU A 3 8.47 25.58 31.99
N ILE A 4 7.27 25.01 31.85
CA ILE A 4 7.09 23.64 31.37
C ILE A 4 6.33 23.68 30.07
N ARG A 5 6.89 23.01 29.07
CA ARG A 5 6.32 22.86 27.74
C ARG A 5 6.30 21.40 27.35
N LYS A 6 5.29 21.03 26.56
CA LYS A 6 5.07 19.66 26.14
C LYS A 6 4.48 19.64 24.73
N GLY A 7 5.15 18.93 23.83
CA GLY A 7 4.61 18.60 22.52
C GLY A 7 3.81 17.30 22.54
N THR A 8 3.62 16.70 21.37
CA THR A 8 2.80 15.49 21.23
C THR A 8 3.60 14.24 21.64
N ALA A 9 3.14 13.52 22.67
CA ALA A 9 3.78 12.26 23.10
C ALA A 9 3.30 11.05 22.28
N ALA A 10 4.20 10.08 22.04
CA ALA A 10 3.88 8.86 21.33
C ALA A 10 3.05 7.86 22.16
N ARG A 11 3.20 7.86 23.50
CA ARG A 11 2.58 6.85 24.38
C ARG A 11 1.90 7.47 25.61
N ASN A 12 0.76 6.90 26.00
CA ASN A 12 -0.04 7.39 27.13
C ASN A 12 0.68 7.28 28.48
N TYR A 13 1.49 6.24 28.73
CA TYR A 13 2.19 6.10 30.01
C TYR A 13 3.34 7.13 30.16
N GLU A 14 3.95 7.57 29.05
CA GLU A 14 4.95 8.65 29.06
C GLU A 14 4.29 9.96 29.48
N ASN A 15 3.02 10.18 29.10
CA ASN A 15 2.26 11.34 29.54
C ASN A 15 2.02 11.35 31.05
N THR A 16 1.65 10.21 31.63
CA THR A 16 1.38 10.09 33.08
C THR A 16 2.66 10.29 33.89
N PHE A 17 3.74 9.61 33.51
CA PHE A 17 5.02 9.75 34.19
C PHE A 17 5.61 11.15 34.04
N PHE A 18 5.56 11.73 32.84
CA PHE A 18 6.05 13.09 32.61
C PHE A 18 5.30 14.12 33.47
N ARG A 19 3.98 13.95 33.66
CA ARG A 19 3.20 14.84 34.55
C ARG A 19 3.73 14.78 35.98
N GLU A 20 3.87 13.58 36.55
CA GLU A 20 4.43 13.38 37.90
C GLU A 20 5.85 13.96 38.01
N PHE A 21 6.70 13.68 37.01
CA PHE A 21 8.07 14.19 36.93
C PHE A 21 8.11 15.73 36.86
N ALA A 22 7.25 16.35 36.04
CA ALA A 22 7.20 17.79 35.86
C ALA A 22 6.65 18.51 37.12
N GLU A 23 5.64 17.94 37.78
CA GLU A 23 5.09 18.47 39.05
C GLU A 23 6.14 18.48 40.16
N THR A 24 6.80 17.35 40.36
CA THR A 24 7.83 17.19 41.40
C THR A 24 9.06 18.05 41.11
N LEU A 25 9.50 18.13 39.85
CA LEU A 25 10.60 19.00 39.44
C LEU A 25 10.25 20.48 39.61
N LYS A 26 9.02 20.91 39.31
CA LYS A 26 8.58 22.28 39.56
C LYS A 26 8.63 22.62 41.05
N SER A 27 8.17 21.73 41.92
CA SER A 27 8.26 21.91 43.37
C SER A 27 9.71 22.09 43.85
N LEU A 28 10.65 21.34 43.28
CA LEU A 28 12.08 21.51 43.55
C LEU A 28 12.58 22.90 43.11
N PHE A 29 12.26 23.32 41.89
CA PHE A 29 12.69 24.62 41.36
C PHE A 29 12.12 25.78 42.17
N ASP A 30 10.85 25.71 42.56
CA ASP A 30 10.20 26.73 43.38
C ASP A 30 10.82 26.77 44.79
N LYS A 31 11.07 25.61 45.42
CA LYS A 31 11.70 25.51 46.74
C LYS A 31 13.08 26.17 46.80
N TYR A 32 13.88 26.03 45.74
CA TYR A 32 15.24 26.58 45.67
C TYR A 32 15.35 27.88 44.87
N SER A 33 14.22 28.48 44.46
CA SER A 33 14.17 29.71 43.64
C SER A 33 15.01 29.61 42.35
N LEU A 34 14.99 28.44 41.71
CA LEU A 34 15.69 28.18 40.46
C LEU A 34 14.86 28.63 39.25
N GLU A 35 15.55 28.92 38.16
CA GLU A 35 14.97 29.20 36.85
C GLU A 35 15.38 28.14 35.85
N GLY A 36 14.47 27.80 34.95
CA GLY A 36 14.73 26.85 33.89
C GLY A 36 13.54 26.68 32.95
N LEU A 37 13.76 25.91 31.91
CA LEU A 37 12.81 25.53 30.90
C LEU A 37 12.86 24.00 30.75
N LEU A 38 11.75 23.33 30.99
CA LEU A 38 11.56 21.91 30.71
C LEU A 38 10.69 21.78 29.46
N ILE A 39 11.23 21.18 28.40
CA ILE A 39 10.51 20.89 27.16
C ILE A 39 10.44 19.38 26.99
N ALA A 40 9.25 18.80 26.86
CA ALA A 40 9.10 17.38 26.56
C ALA A 40 8.46 17.12 25.21
N ASN A 41 8.88 16.03 24.55
CA ASN A 41 8.33 15.57 23.28
C ASN A 41 8.18 16.69 22.22
N SER A 42 9.16 17.60 22.15
CA SER A 42 9.12 18.73 21.22
C SER A 42 9.49 18.33 19.79
N GLU A 43 8.88 18.98 18.80
CA GLU A 43 9.32 18.87 17.41
C GLU A 43 10.50 19.82 17.15
N CYS A 44 11.61 19.29 16.65
CA CYS A 44 12.73 20.08 16.13
C CYS A 44 12.63 20.17 14.60
N GLU A 45 12.20 21.33 14.07
CA GLU A 45 12.01 21.49 12.62
C GLU A 45 13.34 21.46 11.85
N ALA A 46 14.42 21.93 12.49
CA ALA A 46 15.77 21.93 11.92
C ALA A 46 16.32 20.51 11.70
N GLU A 47 16.00 19.57 12.60
CA GLU A 47 16.36 18.16 12.46
C GLU A 47 15.24 17.26 12.99
N LYS A 48 14.32 16.86 12.10
CA LYS A 48 13.19 15.98 12.45
C LYS A 48 13.60 14.60 12.98
N ARG A 49 14.84 14.17 12.76
CA ARG A 49 15.37 12.91 13.33
C ARG A 49 15.79 13.06 14.80
N LEU A 50 15.81 14.28 15.34
CA LEU A 50 16.07 14.55 16.74
C LEU A 50 14.75 14.50 17.51
N GLN A 51 14.46 13.34 18.10
CA GLN A 51 13.35 13.16 19.03
C GLN A 51 13.94 13.02 20.43
N ILE A 52 13.52 13.88 21.36
CA ILE A 52 13.99 13.90 22.74
C ILE A 52 12.77 13.82 23.65
N ASP A 53 12.74 12.87 24.59
CA ASP A 53 11.62 12.71 25.51
C ASP A 53 11.48 13.93 26.42
N ALA A 54 12.59 14.38 27.02
CA ALA A 54 12.64 15.64 27.75
C ALA A 54 14.00 16.35 27.63
N LEU A 55 13.94 17.66 27.42
CA LEU A 55 15.06 18.60 27.39
C LEU A 55 14.90 19.57 28.57
N LEU A 56 15.80 19.48 29.54
CA LEU A 56 15.85 20.40 30.68
C LEU A 56 16.97 21.41 30.47
N ILE A 57 16.61 22.68 30.41
CA ILE A 57 17.54 23.80 30.24
C ILE A 57 17.50 24.63 31.51
N THR A 58 18.67 24.87 32.10
CA THR A 58 18.84 25.70 33.28
C THR A 58 19.96 26.70 33.04
N LYS A 59 20.23 27.57 34.02
CA LYS A 59 21.34 28.53 33.90
C LYS A 59 22.70 27.87 33.70
N LYS A 60 22.94 26.70 34.29
CA LYS A 60 24.26 26.05 34.37
C LYS A 60 24.36 24.69 33.68
N ALA A 61 23.23 24.10 33.29
CA ALA A 61 23.21 22.76 32.71
C ALA A 61 22.09 22.64 31.68
N VAL A 62 22.37 21.86 30.64
CA VAL A 62 21.39 21.40 29.65
C VAL A 62 21.40 19.88 29.66
N CYS A 63 20.24 19.25 29.86
CA CYS A 63 20.11 17.80 30.01
C CYS A 63 19.14 17.24 28.97
N ILE A 64 19.56 16.19 28.26
CA ILE A 64 18.70 15.33 27.45
C ILE A 64 18.32 14.13 28.31
N ILE A 65 17.03 13.92 28.50
CA ILE A 65 16.46 12.89 29.35
C ILE A 65 15.63 11.94 28.49
N ASP A 66 15.88 10.64 28.63
CA ASP A 66 15.15 9.55 28.01
C ASP A 66 14.45 8.73 29.11
N PHE A 67 13.15 8.48 28.95
CA PHE A 67 12.32 7.82 29.96
C PHE A 67 12.19 6.32 29.66
N LYS A 68 12.23 5.49 30.72
CA LYS A 68 12.13 4.03 30.59
C LYS A 68 11.20 3.42 31.64
N ASN A 69 10.19 2.68 31.18
CA ASN A 69 9.21 2.02 32.07
C ASN A 69 9.67 0.62 32.50
N PHE A 70 10.82 0.54 33.16
CA PHE A 70 11.35 -0.69 33.77
C PHE A 70 11.66 -0.46 35.26
N GLY A 71 11.75 -1.54 36.03
CA GLY A 71 12.11 -1.55 37.44
C GLY A 71 12.80 -2.86 37.84
N GLY A 72 13.35 -2.93 39.04
CA GLY A 72 14.06 -4.12 39.52
C GLY A 72 15.52 -4.17 39.05
N LYS A 73 16.08 -5.36 38.86
CA LYS A 73 17.50 -5.52 38.49
C LYS A 73 17.72 -5.21 37.01
N ILE A 74 18.62 -4.26 36.73
CA ILE A 74 19.03 -3.87 35.39
C ILE A 74 20.51 -4.25 35.20
N THR A 75 20.80 -5.13 34.25
CA THR A 75 22.15 -5.58 33.91
C THR A 75 22.69 -4.76 32.75
N LEU A 76 23.83 -4.10 32.98
CA LEU A 76 24.58 -3.36 31.98
C LEU A 76 25.59 -4.28 31.27
N PRO A 77 26.00 -3.97 30.02
CA PRO A 77 27.07 -4.68 29.33
C PRO A 77 28.42 -4.53 30.05
N GLU A 78 29.38 -5.40 29.74
CA GLU A 78 30.73 -5.37 30.32
C GLU A 78 31.49 -4.05 30.00
N ASN A 79 32.47 -3.72 30.85
CA ASN A 79 33.14 -2.41 30.92
C ASN A 79 34.06 -2.06 29.74
N ALA A 80 34.14 -2.87 28.68
CA ALA A 80 34.88 -2.52 27.46
C ALA A 80 34.08 -1.49 26.64
N LYS A 81 34.72 -0.39 26.21
CA LYS A 81 34.02 0.76 25.57
C LYS A 81 33.12 0.37 24.39
N SER A 82 33.55 -0.54 23.52
CA SER A 82 32.74 -1.01 22.39
C SER A 82 31.55 -1.87 22.83
N GLU A 83 31.69 -2.62 23.92
CA GLU A 83 30.65 -3.50 24.44
C GLU A 83 29.60 -2.72 25.23
N PHE A 84 29.98 -1.65 25.94
CA PHE A 84 29.00 -0.77 26.59
C PHE A 84 28.15 -0.01 25.57
N ASP A 85 28.79 0.53 24.52
CA ASP A 85 28.10 1.31 23.48
C ASP A 85 27.08 0.46 22.71
N PHE A 86 27.43 -0.77 22.32
CA PHE A 86 26.63 -1.61 21.42
C PHE A 86 26.04 -2.88 22.07
N GLY A 87 26.29 -3.09 23.36
CA GLY A 87 25.81 -4.26 24.10
C GLY A 87 24.36 -4.13 24.56
N LYS A 88 23.81 -5.27 25.00
CA LYS A 88 22.42 -5.38 25.45
C LYS A 88 22.30 -4.98 26.91
N TRP A 89 21.33 -4.13 27.20
CA TRP A 89 20.87 -3.90 28.57
C TRP A 89 19.71 -4.86 28.81
N THR A 90 19.70 -5.56 29.94
CA THR A 90 18.64 -6.53 30.24
C THR A 90 18.05 -6.33 31.62
N ASN A 91 16.79 -6.70 31.80
CA ASN A 91 16.20 -6.82 33.14
C ASN A 91 16.43 -8.23 33.74
N GLU A 92 15.90 -8.46 34.94
CA GLU A 92 15.98 -9.75 35.64
C GLU A 92 15.36 -10.94 34.89
N LYS A 93 14.42 -10.68 33.96
CA LYS A 93 13.81 -11.70 33.10
C LYS A 93 14.61 -11.97 31.82
N GLY A 94 15.68 -11.21 31.57
CA GLY A 94 16.48 -11.30 30.33
C GLY A 94 15.92 -10.50 29.16
N GLU A 95 14.89 -9.68 29.36
CA GLU A 95 14.30 -8.84 28.32
C GLU A 95 15.24 -7.66 27.98
N ILE A 96 15.36 -7.33 26.70
CA ILE A 96 16.24 -6.25 26.23
C ILE A 96 15.58 -4.88 26.48
N ILE A 97 16.28 -4.00 27.18
CA ILE A 97 15.91 -2.60 27.41
C ILE A 97 16.42 -1.77 26.24
N LYS A 98 15.56 -1.55 25.25
CA LYS A 98 15.89 -0.83 24.01
C LYS A 98 15.83 0.68 24.20
N GLY A 99 16.55 1.40 23.35
CA GLY A 99 16.45 2.84 23.19
C GLY A 99 15.84 3.21 21.83
N GLY A 100 14.52 3.34 21.73
CA GLY A 100 13.86 3.56 20.44
C GLY A 100 14.21 2.46 19.42
N SER A 101 14.83 2.83 18.30
CA SER A 101 15.35 1.91 17.27
C SER A 101 16.70 1.28 17.59
N PHE A 102 17.29 1.61 18.74
CA PHE A 102 18.61 1.14 19.14
C PHE A 102 18.54 0.03 20.19
N ILE A 103 19.58 -0.80 20.20
CA ILE A 103 19.72 -1.95 21.11
C ILE A 103 19.73 -1.57 22.59
N ASN A 104 20.13 -0.34 22.95
CA ASN A 104 20.13 0.18 24.32
C ASN A 104 19.86 1.70 24.38
N PRO A 105 19.54 2.27 25.55
CA PRO A 105 19.25 3.70 25.70
C PRO A 105 20.48 4.61 25.60
N PHE A 106 21.68 4.09 25.93
CA PHE A 106 22.91 4.89 25.92
C PHE A 106 23.27 5.36 24.51
N ILE A 107 23.26 4.45 23.52
CA ILE A 107 23.58 4.80 22.13
C ILE A 107 22.52 5.72 21.52
N GLN A 108 21.25 5.58 21.91
CA GLN A 108 20.17 6.50 21.52
C GLN A 108 20.50 7.92 22.00
N LEU A 109 20.78 8.10 23.29
CA LEU A 109 21.12 9.40 23.88
C LEU A 109 22.42 10.00 23.32
N LYS A 110 23.40 9.15 22.99
CA LYS A 110 24.64 9.58 22.31
C LYS A 110 24.33 10.19 20.93
N ASN A 111 23.54 9.50 20.12
CA ASN A 111 23.13 9.99 18.80
C ASN A 111 22.22 11.22 18.86
N GLN A 112 21.29 11.26 19.83
CA GLN A 112 20.45 12.44 20.09
C GLN A 112 21.32 13.65 20.45
N LYS A 113 22.33 13.49 21.31
CA LYS A 113 23.28 14.55 21.66
C LYS A 113 24.06 15.06 20.44
N ASP A 114 24.57 14.19 19.60
CA ASP A 114 25.33 14.59 18.39
C ASP A 114 24.45 15.40 17.42
N ARG A 115 23.18 15.03 17.27
CA ARG A 115 22.20 15.80 16.48
C ARG A 115 21.83 17.12 17.16
N PHE A 116 21.65 17.12 18.47
CA PHE A 116 21.36 18.31 19.26
C PHE A 116 22.49 19.34 19.14
N ILE A 117 23.76 18.92 19.22
CA ILE A 117 24.93 19.79 19.02
C ILE A 117 24.84 20.50 17.68
N LYS A 118 24.60 19.76 16.58
CA LYS A 118 24.48 20.36 15.24
C LYS A 118 23.33 21.36 15.14
N VAL A 119 22.19 21.08 15.79
CA VAL A 119 21.05 22.00 15.80
C VAL A 119 21.42 23.29 16.55
N VAL A 120 22.02 23.16 17.73
CA VAL A 120 22.43 24.31 18.55
C VAL A 120 23.47 25.16 17.81
N GLU A 121 24.49 24.53 17.24
CA GLU A 121 25.55 25.20 16.47
C GLU A 121 24.97 26.01 15.30
N ASN A 122 24.00 25.44 14.57
CA ASN A 122 23.46 26.08 13.36
C ASN A 122 22.30 27.06 13.62
N GLN A 123 21.57 26.93 14.72
CA GLN A 123 20.30 27.65 14.92
C GLN A 123 20.27 28.53 16.18
N ILE A 124 21.16 28.29 17.16
CA ILE A 124 21.10 28.93 18.47
C ILE A 124 22.36 29.75 18.77
N LEU A 125 23.57 29.18 18.58
CA LEU A 125 24.82 29.81 19.05
C LEU A 125 25.01 31.25 18.56
N ASP A 126 24.83 31.50 17.26
CA ASP A 126 25.02 32.83 16.65
C ASP A 126 23.95 33.86 17.07
N ARG A 127 22.87 33.39 17.72
CA ARG A 127 21.75 34.21 18.17
C ARG A 127 21.75 34.43 19.68
N LEU A 128 22.65 33.78 20.42
CA LEU A 128 22.74 33.92 21.87
C LEU A 128 23.08 35.37 22.27
N PRO A 129 22.53 35.87 23.39
CA PRO A 129 22.96 37.14 23.97
C PRO A 129 24.47 37.16 24.24
N THR A 130 25.11 38.32 24.12
CA THR A 130 26.55 38.47 24.37
C THR A 130 26.98 38.17 25.81
N SER A 131 26.04 38.15 26.76
CA SER A 131 26.24 37.76 28.15
C SER A 131 26.25 36.25 28.40
N ASP A 132 25.82 35.47 27.42
CA ASP A 132 25.53 34.05 27.57
C ASP A 132 26.61 33.22 26.88
N CYS A 133 26.87 32.03 27.40
CA CYS A 133 27.83 31.09 26.82
C CYS A 133 27.26 29.68 26.94
N PHE A 134 27.33 28.90 25.87
CA PHE A 134 26.90 27.52 25.90
C PHE A 134 27.79 26.66 25.00
N ASN A 135 28.54 25.76 25.63
CA ASN A 135 29.21 24.67 24.93
C ASN A 135 28.27 23.45 24.81
N PRO A 136 27.72 23.15 23.61
CA PRO A 136 26.76 22.06 23.46
C PRO A 136 27.37 20.66 23.71
N TYR A 137 28.70 20.51 23.66
CA TYR A 137 29.37 19.25 24.01
C TYR A 137 29.26 18.91 25.50
N HIS A 138 28.95 19.89 26.36
CA HIS A 138 28.75 19.69 27.80
C HIS A 138 27.31 19.30 28.16
N THR A 139 26.44 19.08 27.16
CA THR A 139 25.07 18.58 27.37
C THR A 139 25.10 17.22 28.08
N VAL A 140 24.36 17.13 29.20
CA VAL A 140 24.27 15.93 30.04
C VAL A 140 23.22 14.97 29.47
N ARG A 141 23.50 13.67 29.49
CA ARG A 141 22.56 12.63 29.05
C ARG A 141 22.05 11.86 30.26
N ILE A 142 20.75 11.60 30.32
CA ILE A 142 20.10 10.96 31.47
C ILE A 142 19.14 9.87 31.00
N VAL A 143 19.28 8.66 31.52
CA VAL A 143 18.24 7.63 31.45
C VAL A 143 17.46 7.64 32.76
N CYS A 144 16.16 7.91 32.69
CA CYS A 144 15.30 8.01 33.86
C CYS A 144 14.27 6.87 33.88
N PHE A 145 14.43 5.95 34.84
CA PHE A 145 13.53 4.83 35.04
C PHE A 145 12.31 5.21 35.87
N GLN A 146 11.13 4.80 35.41
CA GLN A 146 9.85 5.15 36.06
C GLN A 146 9.63 4.40 37.38
N LYS A 147 10.36 3.31 37.61
CA LYS A 147 10.32 2.51 38.84
C LYS A 147 11.73 2.41 39.44
N PRO A 148 11.88 2.15 40.75
CA PRO A 148 13.18 1.94 41.37
C PRO A 148 13.96 0.79 40.71
N ILE A 149 15.28 0.95 40.58
CA ILE A 149 16.18 -0.03 39.96
C ILE A 149 17.35 -0.44 40.86
N GLU A 150 17.89 -1.63 40.62
CA GLU A 150 19.18 -2.10 41.12
C GLU A 150 20.11 -2.34 39.92
N LEU A 151 21.18 -1.54 39.78
CA LEU A 151 22.11 -1.65 38.66
C LEU A 151 23.17 -2.73 38.91
N ILE A 152 23.28 -3.67 37.97
CA ILE A 152 24.33 -4.70 37.91
C ILE A 152 25.30 -4.31 36.80
N GLY A 153 26.55 -4.01 37.17
CA GLY A 153 27.57 -3.44 36.26
C GLY A 153 27.89 -2.00 36.61
N SER A 154 28.70 -1.33 35.76
CA SER A 154 29.11 0.06 35.99
C SER A 154 29.11 0.87 34.69
N ILE A 155 28.92 2.18 34.81
CA ILE A 155 29.11 3.11 33.69
C ILE A 155 30.62 3.24 33.44
N PRO A 156 31.09 3.25 32.19
CA PRO A 156 32.50 3.46 31.91
C PRO A 156 33.01 4.80 32.49
N PRO A 157 34.20 4.86 33.12
CA PRO A 157 34.69 6.08 33.80
C PRO A 157 34.76 7.34 32.91
N LYS A 158 34.90 7.16 31.59
CA LYS A 158 34.92 8.27 30.62
C LYS A 158 33.54 8.91 30.40
N GLU A 159 32.47 8.21 30.73
CA GLU A 159 31.09 8.65 30.51
C GLU A 159 30.43 9.17 31.79
N GLU A 160 30.95 8.85 32.99
CA GLU A 160 30.36 9.18 34.30
C GLU A 160 30.10 10.67 34.54
N LEU A 161 30.85 11.57 33.89
CA LEU A 161 30.65 13.01 34.03
C LEU A 161 29.44 13.53 33.23
N ASN A 162 29.07 12.85 32.14
CA ASN A 162 28.12 13.35 31.14
C ASN A 162 26.99 12.34 30.82
N PHE A 163 26.89 11.26 31.58
CA PHE A 163 25.87 10.23 31.45
C PHE A 163 25.44 9.72 32.83
N PHE A 164 24.15 9.81 33.12
CA PHE A 164 23.57 9.40 34.39
C PHE A 164 22.43 8.41 34.17
N ILE A 165 22.35 7.42 35.05
CA ILE A 165 21.19 6.54 35.17
C ILE A 165 20.51 6.87 36.50
N ILE A 166 19.26 7.28 36.43
CA ILE A 166 18.45 7.70 37.60
C ILE A 166 17.11 6.97 37.60
N ASP A 167 16.42 6.98 38.73
CA ASP A 167 15.11 6.36 38.87
C ASP A 167 14.17 7.19 39.74
N LYS A 168 12.92 6.70 39.87
CA LYS A 168 11.86 7.34 40.68
C LYS A 168 12.27 7.70 42.11
N SER A 169 13.23 6.99 42.71
CA SER A 169 13.65 7.22 44.10
C SER A 169 14.69 8.35 44.25
N ASN A 170 15.46 8.65 43.21
CA ASN A 170 16.63 9.53 43.32
C ASN A 170 16.75 10.63 42.25
N TYR A 171 15.84 10.71 41.28
CA TYR A 171 15.97 11.67 40.17
C TYR A 171 16.05 13.14 40.63
N LEU A 172 15.31 13.54 41.68
CA LEU A 172 15.33 14.93 42.17
C LEU A 172 16.69 15.33 42.74
N GLU A 173 17.28 14.45 43.55
CA GLU A 173 18.60 14.69 44.17
C GLU A 173 19.68 14.76 43.09
N LYS A 174 19.67 13.80 42.16
CA LYS A 174 20.65 13.75 41.06
C LYS A 174 20.54 14.92 40.09
N ILE A 175 19.33 15.32 39.71
CA ILE A 175 19.14 16.51 38.85
C ILE A 175 19.64 17.77 39.56
N LYS A 176 19.40 17.89 40.87
CA LYS A 176 19.93 19.02 41.65
C LYS A 176 21.46 19.01 41.67
N ASP A 177 22.09 17.86 41.92
CA ASP A 177 23.54 17.71 41.88
C ASP A 177 24.12 18.16 40.53
N ILE A 178 23.48 17.77 39.42
CA ILE A 178 23.87 18.18 38.07
C ILE A 178 23.78 19.71 37.88
N ILE A 179 22.72 20.34 38.37
CA ILE A 179 22.51 21.80 38.25
C ILE A 179 23.50 22.60 39.13
N ASP A 180 23.88 22.06 40.28
CA ASP A 180 24.77 22.72 41.24
C ASP A 180 26.26 22.70 40.80
N ILE A 181 26.65 21.79 39.90
CA ILE A 181 28.00 21.75 39.33
C ILE A 181 28.31 23.06 38.58
N SER A 182 29.45 23.67 38.90
CA SER A 182 29.90 24.90 38.23
C SER A 182 30.63 24.57 36.94
N ASP A 183 29.92 24.61 35.82
CA ASP A 183 30.52 24.67 34.50
C ASP A 183 30.69 26.12 34.05
N LYS A 184 31.90 26.53 33.70
CA LYS A 184 32.19 27.90 33.24
C LYS A 184 31.78 28.12 31.79
N GLU A 185 31.56 27.05 31.04
CA GLU A 185 31.19 27.09 29.61
C GLU A 185 29.68 26.95 29.38
N VAL A 186 28.88 26.97 30.45
CA VAL A 186 27.42 26.98 30.40
C VAL A 186 26.87 28.04 31.34
N SER A 187 26.41 29.15 30.76
CA SER A 187 25.74 30.25 31.44
C SER A 187 24.62 30.80 30.55
N LEU A 188 23.39 30.38 30.83
CA LEU A 188 22.20 30.74 30.05
C LEU A 188 21.24 31.62 30.85
N THR A 189 20.63 32.60 30.19
CA THR A 189 19.59 33.47 30.72
C THR A 189 18.22 33.16 30.12
N LYS A 190 17.20 33.90 30.57
CA LYS A 190 15.82 33.75 30.08
C LYS A 190 15.69 34.06 28.57
N GLU A 191 16.48 35.01 28.04
CA GLU A 191 16.48 35.31 26.60
C GLU A 191 16.98 34.12 25.78
N SER A 192 17.97 33.39 26.30
CA SER A 192 18.42 32.14 25.67
C SER A 192 17.34 31.07 25.68
N TYR A 193 16.51 30.99 26.73
CA TYR A 193 15.39 30.03 26.77
C TYR A 193 14.37 30.30 25.66
N ASP A 194 14.16 31.56 25.28
CA ASP A 194 13.27 31.91 24.17
C ASP A 194 13.80 31.37 22.83
N LEU A 195 15.11 31.40 22.59
CA LEU A 195 15.72 30.78 21.40
C LEU A 195 15.51 29.26 21.37
N PHE A 196 15.64 28.58 22.50
CA PHE A 196 15.34 27.15 22.59
C PHE A 196 13.86 26.86 22.30
N LYS A 197 12.92 27.72 22.75
CA LYS A 197 11.48 27.56 22.45
C LYS A 197 11.14 27.74 20.98
N GLU A 198 11.89 28.57 20.26
CA GLU A 198 11.70 28.74 18.81
C GLU A 198 12.17 27.52 18.01
N VAL A 199 13.24 26.87 18.46
CA VAL A 199 13.87 25.71 17.79
C VAL A 199 13.20 24.39 18.19
N PHE A 200 12.86 24.24 19.47
CA PHE A 200 12.18 23.10 20.07
C PHE A 200 10.75 23.51 20.43
N ARG A 201 9.89 23.54 19.41
CA ARG A 201 8.51 24.01 19.57
C ARG A 201 7.68 23.00 20.35
N ALA A 202 6.92 23.51 21.32
CA ALA A 202 6.06 22.73 22.21
C ALA A 202 5.05 23.65 22.90
N ASP A 203 3.87 23.10 23.19
CA ASP A 203 2.77 23.82 23.82
C ASP A 203 3.05 24.06 25.31
N ILE A 204 2.45 25.11 25.89
CA ILE A 204 2.56 25.37 27.33
C ILE A 204 1.83 24.26 28.08
N PHE A 205 2.50 23.60 29.01
CA PHE A 205 1.91 22.50 29.78
C PHE A 205 1.28 23.01 31.07
N ASP A 206 -0.05 22.90 31.17
CA ASP A 206 -0.77 23.21 32.40
C ASP A 206 -0.85 21.98 33.32
N LEU A 207 -0.22 22.09 34.49
CA LEU A 207 -0.22 21.04 35.52
C LEU A 207 -1.61 20.84 36.13
N SER A 208 -2.54 21.79 35.98
CA SER A 208 -3.89 21.71 36.53
C SER A 208 -4.89 20.89 35.68
N GLU A 209 -4.52 20.53 34.45
CA GLU A 209 -5.36 19.71 33.57
C GLU A 209 -5.50 18.27 34.10
N ASN A 210 -6.67 17.92 34.62
CA ASN A 210 -7.02 16.54 35.00
C ASN A 210 -7.73 15.83 33.84
N TYR A 211 -7.12 14.77 33.32
CA TYR A 211 -7.78 13.83 32.42
C TYR A 211 -8.26 12.64 33.25
N GLY A 212 -9.58 12.46 33.36
CA GLY A 212 -10.24 11.53 34.28
C GLY A 212 -10.09 10.04 33.99
N GLU A 213 -9.01 9.58 33.35
CA GLU A 213 -8.78 8.15 33.09
C GLU A 213 -7.43 7.69 33.67
N THR A 214 -7.47 7.14 34.88
CA THR A 214 -6.44 6.22 35.36
C THR A 214 -6.65 4.88 34.65
N ALA A 215 -6.14 4.75 33.43
CA ALA A 215 -6.00 3.43 32.84
C ALA A 215 -4.91 2.67 33.61
N ASP A 216 -5.25 1.46 34.05
CA ASP A 216 -4.32 0.54 34.70
C ASP A 216 -3.39 -0.05 33.64
N PHE A 217 -2.11 0.29 33.69
CA PHE A 217 -1.12 0.00 32.63
C PHE A 217 -0.09 -1.06 33.05
N THR A 218 -0.45 -1.91 34.01
CA THR A 218 0.44 -2.95 34.53
C THR A 218 0.73 -4.10 33.53
N SER A 219 0.10 -4.13 32.35
CA SER A 219 0.19 -5.24 31.39
C SER A 219 0.97 -4.96 30.09
N TYR A 220 2.08 -4.21 30.13
CA TYR A 220 3.03 -4.18 29.01
C TYR A 220 4.02 -5.35 29.13
N GLU A 221 3.51 -6.57 29.05
CA GLU A 221 4.37 -7.76 28.87
C GLU A 221 4.60 -7.99 27.38
N THR A 222 5.87 -8.02 26.99
CA THR A 222 6.38 -8.18 25.62
C THR A 222 7.13 -9.49 25.47
N GLU A 223 6.60 -10.58 25.99
CA GLU A 223 7.19 -11.90 25.71
C GLU A 223 6.77 -12.31 24.29
N LEU A 224 7.74 -12.33 23.37
CA LEU A 224 7.52 -12.80 22.00
C LEU A 224 7.49 -14.32 22.01
N ASP A 225 6.33 -14.88 21.66
CA ASP A 225 6.14 -16.32 21.60
C ASP A 225 6.52 -16.88 20.23
N PHE A 226 7.75 -17.38 20.13
CA PHE A 226 8.27 -18.00 18.90
C PHE A 226 7.66 -19.39 18.63
N GLU A 227 7.13 -20.07 19.65
CA GLU A 227 6.56 -21.42 19.52
C GLU A 227 5.20 -21.38 18.82
N ASN A 228 4.43 -20.33 19.03
CA ASN A 228 3.11 -20.13 18.42
C ASN A 228 3.14 -19.58 16.97
N LEU A 229 4.33 -19.41 16.37
CA LEU A 229 4.45 -19.02 14.96
C LEU A 229 4.11 -20.17 14.01
N TYR A 230 3.50 -19.84 12.85
CA TYR A 230 3.24 -20.84 11.81
C TYR A 230 4.55 -21.37 11.20
N PRO A 231 4.59 -22.61 10.67
CA PRO A 231 5.81 -23.19 10.11
C PRO A 231 6.48 -22.34 9.01
N ASP A 232 5.70 -21.76 8.11
CA ASP A 232 6.23 -20.88 7.04
C ASP A 232 6.79 -19.56 7.60
N GLN A 233 6.23 -19.07 8.71
CA GLN A 233 6.75 -17.89 9.40
C GLN A 233 8.08 -18.20 10.11
N GLN A 234 8.21 -19.38 10.72
CA GLN A 234 9.47 -19.84 11.29
C GLN A 234 10.54 -20.00 10.20
N SER A 235 10.19 -20.59 9.05
CA SER A 235 11.09 -20.67 7.88
C SER A 235 11.49 -19.28 7.37
N ALA A 236 10.55 -18.34 7.31
CA ALA A 236 10.86 -16.96 6.94
C ALA A 236 11.87 -16.32 7.90
N LEU A 237 11.74 -16.54 9.21
CA LEU A 237 12.69 -16.04 10.20
C LEU A 237 14.08 -16.69 10.07
N GLN A 238 14.15 -17.98 9.74
CA GLN A 238 15.42 -18.67 9.47
C GLN A 238 16.13 -18.10 8.24
N GLU A 239 15.39 -17.86 7.16
CA GLU A 239 15.92 -17.22 5.94
C GLU A 239 16.38 -15.78 6.21
N ILE A 240 15.63 -15.03 7.04
CA ILE A 240 16.02 -13.69 7.47
C ILE A 240 17.27 -13.73 8.34
N GLU A 241 17.41 -14.71 9.24
CA GLU A 241 18.63 -14.89 10.02
C GLU A 241 19.84 -15.18 9.12
N SER A 242 19.67 -16.06 8.13
CA SER A 242 20.70 -16.31 7.12
C SER A 242 21.05 -15.04 6.33
N PHE A 243 20.03 -14.26 5.95
CA PHE A 243 20.20 -12.99 5.26
C PHE A 243 20.99 -11.99 6.11
N ILE A 244 20.68 -11.87 7.41
CA ILE A 244 21.38 -10.96 8.34
C ILE A 244 22.85 -11.34 8.46
N LYS A 245 23.20 -12.62 8.43
CA LYS A 245 24.59 -13.11 8.49
C LYS A 245 25.34 -13.00 7.15
N SER A 246 24.65 -12.94 6.02
CA SER A 246 25.26 -12.87 4.68
C SER A 246 26.06 -11.58 4.47
N LYS A 247 27.17 -11.64 3.73
CA LYS A 247 27.94 -10.43 3.37
C LYS A 247 27.54 -9.84 2.02
N ASP A 248 26.96 -10.64 1.14
CA ASP A 248 26.65 -10.28 -0.24
C ASP A 248 25.21 -9.80 -0.40
N GLU A 249 24.29 -10.40 0.35
CA GLU A 249 22.87 -10.06 0.31
C GLU A 249 22.62 -8.71 1.03
N ARG A 250 21.95 -7.78 0.33
CA ARG A 250 21.58 -6.46 0.86
C ARG A 250 20.08 -6.21 0.91
N PHE A 251 19.31 -6.95 0.13
CA PHE A 251 17.85 -6.87 0.11
C PHE A 251 17.20 -8.18 0.53
N PHE A 252 16.18 -8.09 1.38
CA PHE A 252 15.26 -9.18 1.65
C PHE A 252 13.83 -8.71 1.38
N VAL A 253 13.04 -9.53 0.70
CA VAL A 253 11.68 -9.20 0.30
C VAL A 253 10.71 -10.22 0.92
N LEU A 254 10.00 -9.82 1.97
CA LEU A 254 8.98 -10.64 2.63
C LEU A 254 7.59 -10.29 2.06
N GLN A 255 7.03 -11.20 1.29
CA GLN A 255 5.74 -11.01 0.62
C GLN A 255 4.66 -11.94 1.15
N GLY A 256 3.41 -11.56 0.91
CA GLY A 256 2.24 -12.31 1.35
C GLY A 256 0.97 -11.49 1.23
N THR A 257 -0.18 -12.15 1.25
CA THR A 257 -1.48 -11.46 1.27
C THR A 257 -1.70 -10.73 2.60
N SER A 258 -2.77 -9.96 2.70
CA SER A 258 -3.11 -9.21 3.92
C SER A 258 -3.34 -10.09 5.16
N LEU A 259 -3.49 -11.42 4.98
CA LEU A 259 -3.68 -12.39 6.06
C LEU A 259 -2.45 -13.21 6.43
N SER A 260 -1.34 -13.08 5.70
CA SER A 260 -0.20 -13.98 5.90
C SER A 260 0.61 -13.69 7.19
N GLY A 261 0.26 -12.63 7.94
CA GLY A 261 0.90 -12.27 9.20
C GLY A 261 2.22 -11.50 9.04
N LYS A 262 2.44 -10.83 7.90
CA LYS A 262 3.66 -10.06 7.62
C LYS A 262 4.03 -9.06 8.72
N THR A 263 3.11 -8.14 9.04
CA THR A 263 3.33 -7.10 10.06
C THR A 263 3.50 -7.71 11.45
N HIS A 264 2.86 -8.86 11.72
CA HIS A 264 3.03 -9.60 12.97
C HIS A 264 4.46 -10.16 13.13
N LEU A 265 5.19 -10.43 12.04
CA LEU A 265 6.56 -10.92 12.11
C LEU A 265 7.62 -9.84 12.40
N ILE A 266 7.30 -8.56 12.21
CA ILE A 266 8.27 -7.46 12.39
C ILE A 266 8.94 -7.46 13.77
N PRO A 267 8.23 -7.61 14.90
CA PRO A 267 8.86 -7.71 16.23
C PRO A 267 9.84 -8.89 16.34
N PHE A 268 9.51 -10.04 15.75
CA PHE A 268 10.36 -11.23 15.74
C PHE A 268 11.62 -11.00 14.89
N ILE A 269 11.47 -10.34 13.74
CA ILE A 269 12.61 -9.95 12.89
C ILE A 269 13.55 -9.00 13.64
N GLN A 270 13.01 -8.03 14.38
CA GLN A 270 13.82 -7.15 15.23
C GLN A 270 14.59 -7.95 16.29
N ASP A 271 13.94 -8.89 16.98
CA ASP A 271 14.59 -9.74 17.98
C ASP A 271 15.71 -10.61 17.36
N VAL A 272 15.46 -11.23 16.20
CA VAL A 272 16.47 -11.98 15.43
C VAL A 272 17.66 -11.09 15.06
N ALA A 273 17.42 -9.85 14.63
CA ALA A 273 18.50 -8.90 14.33
C ALA A 273 19.33 -8.55 15.57
N TYR A 274 18.69 -8.22 16.69
CA TYR A 274 19.41 -7.92 17.94
C TYR A 274 20.15 -9.15 18.51
N LYS A 275 19.62 -10.37 18.32
CA LYS A 275 20.33 -11.63 18.64
C LYS A 275 21.61 -11.79 17.81
N ASN A 276 21.62 -11.27 16.60
CA ASN A 276 22.77 -11.28 15.68
C ASN A 276 23.62 -10.00 15.75
N GLN A 277 23.65 -9.32 16.90
CA GLN A 277 24.52 -8.17 17.19
C GLN A 277 24.27 -6.92 16.34
N ILE A 278 23.12 -6.81 15.68
CA ILE A 278 22.72 -5.58 14.99
C ILE A 278 22.36 -4.52 16.03
N SER A 279 23.07 -3.39 16.01
CA SER A 279 22.89 -2.31 17.00
C SER A 279 21.65 -1.44 16.78
N GLU A 280 21.12 -1.43 15.56
CA GLU A 280 20.05 -0.51 15.15
C GLU A 280 19.11 -1.17 14.13
N VAL A 281 17.82 -1.19 14.43
CA VAL A 281 16.77 -1.67 13.53
C VAL A 281 15.66 -0.64 13.43
N LYS A 282 15.43 -0.12 12.23
CA LYS A 282 14.45 0.94 11.97
C LYS A 282 13.26 0.42 11.20
N LEU A 283 12.08 0.90 11.59
CA LEU A 283 10.83 0.60 10.91
C LEU A 283 10.41 1.81 10.08
N PHE A 284 10.02 1.55 8.83
CA PHE A 284 9.62 2.55 7.86
C PHE A 284 8.31 2.17 7.17
N ALA A 285 7.59 3.19 6.72
CA ALA A 285 6.54 3.08 5.72
C ALA A 285 6.72 4.19 4.68
N SER A 286 6.07 4.07 3.53
CA SER A 286 6.24 4.99 2.40
C SER A 286 6.01 6.46 2.77
N SER A 287 4.95 6.76 3.55
CA SER A 287 4.55 8.12 3.89
C SER A 287 3.88 8.23 5.26
N ALA A 288 3.82 9.45 5.81
CA ALA A 288 3.16 9.72 7.08
C ALA A 288 1.67 9.32 7.07
N ARG A 289 1.03 9.38 5.89
CA ARG A 289 -0.34 8.92 5.68
C ARG A 289 -0.51 7.43 6.00
N VAL A 290 0.45 6.58 5.57
CA VAL A 290 0.41 5.14 5.86
C VAL A 290 0.66 4.89 7.34
N VAL A 291 1.63 5.58 7.94
CA VAL A 291 1.94 5.48 9.37
C VAL A 291 0.72 5.85 10.22
N CYS A 292 0.15 7.02 10.00
CA CYS A 292 -0.93 7.57 10.84
C CYS A 292 -2.28 6.89 10.65
N ASN A 293 -2.54 6.25 9.52
CA ASN A 293 -3.87 5.73 9.20
C ASN A 293 -3.93 4.20 9.17
N LEU A 294 -2.92 3.53 8.61
CA LEU A 294 -2.91 2.08 8.45
C LEU A 294 -2.17 1.38 9.61
N LEU A 295 -1.07 1.96 10.06
CA LEU A 295 -0.18 1.36 11.07
C LEU A 295 -0.41 1.90 12.49
N LYS A 296 -1.31 2.88 12.68
CA LYS A 296 -1.60 3.53 13.97
C LYS A 296 -2.01 2.56 15.08
N ASN A 297 -2.74 1.50 14.74
CA ASN A 297 -3.21 0.51 15.72
C ASN A 297 -2.17 -0.59 16.01
N THR A 298 -1.03 -0.58 15.31
CA THR A 298 0.07 -1.50 15.63
C THR A 298 0.79 -1.00 16.89
N LYS A 299 1.36 -1.92 17.67
CA LYS A 299 2.24 -1.56 18.79
C LYS A 299 3.63 -1.08 18.34
N LEU A 300 3.83 -0.91 17.03
CA LEU A 300 5.10 -0.64 16.39
C LEU A 300 5.17 0.83 15.96
N GLU A 301 6.35 1.44 16.12
CA GLU A 301 6.59 2.83 15.73
C GLU A 301 7.30 2.88 14.38
N PHE A 302 6.61 3.39 13.36
CA PHE A 302 7.12 3.50 12.00
C PHE A 302 7.50 4.94 11.66
N ASN A 303 8.65 5.10 11.00
CA ASN A 303 9.05 6.36 10.38
C ASN A 303 8.48 6.46 8.96
N SER A 304 8.14 7.67 8.53
CA SER A 304 7.80 7.93 7.13
C SER A 304 9.06 8.21 6.33
N ILE A 305 9.29 7.49 5.23
CA ILE A 305 10.48 7.67 4.38
C ILE A 305 10.58 9.12 3.91
N TYR A 306 9.49 9.69 3.38
CA TYR A 306 9.48 11.08 2.89
C TYR A 306 9.95 12.11 3.93
N SER A 307 9.52 11.95 5.18
CA SER A 307 9.90 12.89 6.25
C SER A 307 11.29 12.62 6.81
N TYR A 308 11.78 11.39 6.66
CA TYR A 308 13.05 10.96 7.24
C TYR A 308 14.23 11.34 6.35
N ILE A 309 14.17 10.99 5.05
CA ILE A 309 15.31 11.08 4.15
C ILE A 309 15.45 12.43 3.46
N TYR A 310 14.36 13.20 3.30
CA TYR A 310 14.41 14.49 2.62
C TYR A 310 14.46 15.65 3.61
N GLY A 311 15.22 16.70 3.27
CA GLY A 311 15.34 17.94 4.03
C GLY A 311 16.76 18.48 4.10
N GLY A 312 16.93 19.59 4.82
CA GLY A 312 18.20 20.30 4.98
C GLY A 312 18.39 21.46 4.00
N ASN A 313 19.35 22.34 4.31
CA ASN A 313 19.80 23.39 3.40
C ASN A 313 20.62 22.74 2.27
N ILE A 314 20.48 23.25 1.04
CA ILE A 314 21.23 22.76 -0.12
C ILE A 314 22.72 22.98 0.11
N THR A 315 23.41 21.97 0.63
CA THR A 315 24.87 21.86 0.51
C THR A 315 25.12 20.96 -0.69
N ASN A 316 25.12 21.53 -1.89
CA ASN A 316 25.86 21.05 -3.05
C ASN A 316 25.65 22.03 -4.21
N SER A 317 26.61 22.94 -4.34
CA SER A 317 26.81 23.86 -5.46
C SER A 317 27.02 23.17 -6.81
N GLU A 318 27.27 21.85 -6.84
CA GLU A 318 27.57 21.13 -8.09
C GLU A 318 26.33 20.75 -8.93
N THR A 319 25.16 20.58 -8.30
CA THR A 319 23.90 20.31 -9.03
C THR A 319 23.35 21.54 -9.72
N GLU A 320 23.59 22.74 -9.18
CA GLU A 320 23.17 23.98 -9.82
C GLU A 320 24.02 24.28 -11.08
N GLU A 321 25.32 23.99 -11.07
CA GLU A 321 26.21 24.28 -12.20
C GLU A 321 26.02 23.34 -13.41
N LYS A 322 25.71 22.06 -13.19
CA LYS A 322 25.44 21.12 -14.32
C LYS A 322 24.09 21.38 -14.98
N GLU A 323 23.08 21.78 -14.23
CA GLU A 323 21.77 22.13 -14.79
C GLU A 323 21.75 23.54 -15.42
N GLU A 324 22.68 24.44 -15.08
CA GLU A 324 22.83 25.76 -15.75
C GLU A 324 23.27 25.64 -17.22
N ILE A 325 23.93 24.54 -17.63
CA ILE A 325 24.41 24.35 -19.01
C ILE A 325 23.28 23.85 -19.95
N GLU A 326 22.30 23.11 -19.43
CA GLU A 326 21.17 22.60 -20.24
C GLU A 326 19.94 23.54 -20.27
N ASN A 327 19.89 24.56 -19.40
CA ASN A 327 18.75 25.47 -19.22
C ASN A 327 18.89 26.81 -19.96
N GLN A 328 19.37 26.80 -21.21
CA GLN A 328 19.47 28.01 -22.06
C GLN A 328 18.19 28.32 -22.86
N ASP A 329 17.21 27.42 -22.89
CA ASP A 329 15.90 27.68 -23.53
C ASP A 329 14.86 28.17 -22.52
N GLY A 330 14.35 29.38 -22.77
CA GLY A 330 13.57 30.22 -21.84
C GLY A 330 12.15 29.78 -21.49
N ASP A 331 11.82 28.49 -21.52
CA ASP A 331 10.45 27.98 -21.29
C ASP A 331 10.33 26.88 -20.21
N LYS A 332 11.40 26.56 -19.47
CA LYS A 332 11.32 25.57 -18.38
C LYS A 332 11.08 26.20 -17.01
N ILE A 333 9.92 25.84 -16.48
CA ILE A 333 9.33 26.11 -15.17
C ILE A 333 10.36 25.90 -14.03
N ASP A 334 10.53 26.91 -13.16
CA ASP A 334 11.37 26.78 -11.94
C ASP A 334 10.77 25.75 -10.97
N LEU A 335 11.58 24.75 -10.59
CA LEU A 335 11.24 23.63 -9.72
C LEU A 335 12.09 23.71 -8.44
N GLU A 336 11.46 23.72 -7.27
CA GLU A 336 12.13 23.59 -5.97
C GLU A 336 12.46 22.12 -5.72
N ILE A 337 13.74 21.80 -5.56
CA ILE A 337 14.19 20.44 -5.25
C ILE A 337 14.51 20.37 -3.76
N VAL A 338 13.81 19.50 -3.03
CA VAL A 338 14.13 19.16 -1.64
C VAL A 338 15.25 18.12 -1.66
N PRO A 339 16.44 18.44 -1.12
CA PRO A 339 17.58 17.54 -1.22
C PRO A 339 17.42 16.30 -0.32
N LEU A 340 18.23 15.29 -0.64
CA LEU A 340 18.40 14.10 0.19
C LEU A 340 19.36 14.42 1.34
N LYS A 341 19.01 14.01 2.56
CA LYS A 341 19.89 14.07 3.72
C LYS A 341 21.00 13.03 3.61
N LYS A 342 22.10 13.24 4.31
CA LYS A 342 23.07 12.17 4.57
C LYS A 342 22.59 11.31 5.74
N SER A 343 22.66 9.99 5.56
CA SER A 343 22.42 9.06 6.66
C SER A 343 23.55 9.13 7.67
N ASP A 344 23.18 9.19 8.95
CA ASP A 344 24.03 9.13 10.13
C ASP A 344 23.77 7.86 10.94
N ASP A 345 23.17 6.85 10.30
CA ASP A 345 22.81 5.57 10.91
C ASP A 345 24.06 4.70 11.16
N THR A 346 23.96 3.67 11.98
CA THR A 346 25.08 2.74 12.22
C THR A 346 25.46 1.95 10.96
N GLU A 347 26.71 1.50 10.90
CA GLU A 347 27.29 0.78 9.73
C GLU A 347 26.56 -0.53 9.39
N GLU A 348 25.93 -1.18 10.37
CA GLU A 348 25.24 -2.46 10.24
C GLU A 348 23.72 -2.33 10.44
N ALA A 349 23.18 -1.11 10.37
CA ALA A 349 21.74 -0.85 10.59
C ALA A 349 20.84 -1.63 9.62
N ILE A 350 19.70 -2.12 10.12
CA ILE A 350 18.67 -2.77 9.30
C ILE A 350 17.44 -1.88 9.17
N PHE A 351 16.98 -1.70 7.93
CA PHE A 351 15.81 -0.91 7.58
C PHE A 351 14.67 -1.86 7.18
N ILE A 352 13.65 -1.97 8.00
CA ILE A 352 12.44 -2.75 7.70
C ILE A 352 11.37 -1.80 7.19
N VAL A 353 10.87 -2.04 5.99
CA VAL A 353 9.89 -1.17 5.33
C VAL A 353 8.59 -1.94 5.15
N ASP A 354 7.52 -1.57 5.85
CA ASP A 354 6.19 -2.16 5.65
C ASP A 354 5.41 -1.44 4.55
N GLU A 355 4.39 -2.10 4.00
CA GLU A 355 3.58 -1.62 2.88
C GLU A 355 4.43 -1.23 1.64
N SER A 356 5.48 -2.02 1.40
CA SER A 356 6.50 -1.75 0.37
C SER A 356 5.97 -1.78 -1.07
N GLN A 357 4.77 -2.32 -1.33
CA GLN A 357 4.11 -2.20 -2.63
C GLN A 357 3.84 -0.75 -3.03
N LEU A 358 3.83 0.18 -2.06
CA LEU A 358 3.67 1.62 -2.28
C LEU A 358 5.00 2.34 -2.63
N ILE A 359 6.10 1.60 -2.77
CA ILE A 359 7.44 2.15 -3.03
C ILE A 359 7.96 1.61 -4.36
N SER A 360 8.36 2.52 -5.25
CA SER A 360 8.88 2.21 -6.58
C SER A 360 9.78 3.33 -7.10
N ASP A 361 10.41 3.07 -8.26
CA ASP A 361 11.18 4.05 -9.03
C ASP A 361 10.36 4.88 -10.03
N ASN A 362 9.05 4.92 -9.81
CA ASN A 362 8.16 5.77 -10.58
C ASN A 362 8.46 7.26 -10.30
N TYR A 363 8.59 8.05 -11.36
CA TYR A 363 8.88 9.47 -11.24
C TYR A 363 7.68 10.25 -10.72
N HIS A 364 7.88 11.04 -9.67
CA HIS A 364 6.89 11.94 -9.09
C HIS A 364 7.45 13.34 -8.87
N GLN A 365 6.67 14.34 -9.28
CA GLN A 365 6.98 15.75 -9.14
C GLN A 365 5.65 16.50 -8.96
N SER A 366 5.60 17.42 -8.00
CA SER A 366 4.47 18.34 -7.84
C SER A 366 4.65 19.59 -8.71
N ILE A 367 3.72 20.54 -8.60
CA ILE A 367 3.70 21.77 -9.39
C ILE A 367 5.03 22.53 -9.32
N ASP A 368 5.53 22.75 -8.13
CA ASP A 368 6.71 23.55 -7.83
C ASP A 368 7.72 22.82 -6.94
N LEU A 369 7.46 21.57 -6.55
CA LEU A 369 8.32 20.80 -5.65
C LEU A 369 8.68 19.43 -6.23
N ARG A 370 9.94 19.02 -6.09
CA ARG A 370 10.41 17.64 -6.30
C ARG A 370 11.27 17.21 -5.13
N PHE A 371 11.05 16.01 -4.62
CA PHE A 371 11.92 15.42 -3.62
C PHE A 371 13.05 14.64 -4.30
N GLY A 372 14.30 14.93 -3.96
CA GLY A 372 15.49 14.27 -4.51
C GLY A 372 15.46 14.13 -6.03
N SER A 373 15.65 12.90 -6.51
CA SER A 373 15.60 12.57 -7.94
C SER A 373 14.18 12.47 -8.51
N GLY A 374 13.14 12.54 -7.65
CA GLY A 374 11.75 12.28 -7.98
C GLY A 374 11.37 10.79 -7.93
N LYS A 375 12.27 9.92 -7.48
CA LYS A 375 12.07 8.47 -7.39
C LYS A 375 12.32 7.98 -5.96
N LEU A 376 11.26 7.58 -5.26
CA LEU A 376 11.32 7.31 -3.82
C LEU A 376 12.23 6.11 -3.48
N LEU A 377 12.16 5.02 -4.25
CA LEU A 377 12.97 3.82 -4.00
C LEU A 377 14.46 4.12 -4.19
N LYS A 378 14.83 4.73 -5.32
CA LYS A 378 16.20 5.16 -5.60
C LYS A 378 16.75 6.08 -4.52
N ASP A 379 16.00 7.12 -4.17
CA ASP A 379 16.43 8.09 -3.16
C ASP A 379 16.57 7.42 -1.78
N PHE A 380 15.70 6.48 -1.44
CA PHE A 380 15.82 5.70 -0.19
C PHE A 380 17.06 4.82 -0.17
N ILE A 381 17.36 4.10 -1.25
CA ILE A 381 18.56 3.26 -1.36
C ILE A 381 19.84 4.11 -1.34
N GLU A 382 19.82 5.28 -2.00
CA GLU A 382 20.92 6.24 -1.98
C GLU A 382 21.15 6.80 -0.57
N PHE A 383 20.07 7.10 0.17
CA PHE A 383 20.14 7.53 1.57
C PHE A 383 20.75 6.46 2.47
N VAL A 384 20.31 5.21 2.33
CA VAL A 384 20.80 4.08 3.14
C VAL A 384 22.28 3.81 2.87
N ASP A 385 22.81 4.20 1.71
CA ASP A 385 24.22 4.06 1.34
C ASP A 385 24.74 2.62 1.46
N LEU A 386 24.05 1.69 0.80
CA LEU A 386 24.41 0.25 0.79
C LEU A 386 25.80 -0.04 0.19
N LYS A 387 26.35 0.90 -0.59
CA LYS A 387 27.65 0.75 -1.27
C LYS A 387 28.81 0.94 -0.31
N ASN A 388 28.71 1.90 0.60
CA ASN A 388 29.79 2.24 1.53
C ASN A 388 29.57 1.71 2.95
N SER A 389 28.48 0.97 3.18
CA SER A 389 28.13 0.41 4.49
C SER A 389 27.77 -1.07 4.41
N LYS A 390 27.54 -1.69 5.58
CA LYS A 390 27.01 -3.06 5.70
C LYS A 390 25.52 -3.08 6.02
N ARG A 391 24.84 -1.94 5.85
CA ARG A 391 23.40 -1.79 6.10
C ARG A 391 22.60 -2.69 5.18
N LYS A 392 21.39 -3.05 5.63
CA LYS A 392 20.49 -3.97 4.91
C LYS A 392 19.06 -3.49 4.92
N ILE A 393 18.30 -3.86 3.91
CA ILE A 393 16.89 -3.48 3.78
C ILE A 393 16.01 -4.72 3.68
N ILE A 394 14.94 -4.74 4.49
CA ILE A 394 13.89 -5.76 4.47
C ILE A 394 12.60 -5.08 4.00
N PHE A 395 12.18 -5.35 2.77
CA PHE A 395 10.90 -4.88 2.23
C PHE A 395 9.80 -5.88 2.58
N VAL A 396 8.76 -5.41 3.24
CA VAL A 396 7.58 -6.17 3.65
C VAL A 396 6.36 -5.62 2.92
N GLY A 397 5.56 -6.46 2.27
CA GLY A 397 4.38 -5.97 1.54
C GLY A 397 3.52 -7.03 0.85
N ASP A 398 2.44 -6.58 0.22
CA ASP A 398 1.48 -7.43 -0.51
C ASP A 398 1.57 -7.18 -2.03
N SER A 399 2.16 -8.13 -2.75
CA SER A 399 2.37 -8.04 -4.21
C SER A 399 1.09 -8.24 -5.03
N PHE A 400 -0.01 -8.65 -4.39
CA PHE A 400 -1.33 -8.77 -5.00
C PHE A 400 -2.19 -7.51 -4.85
N GLN A 401 -1.76 -6.54 -4.03
CA GLN A 401 -2.40 -5.22 -4.00
C GLN A 401 -1.91 -4.33 -5.14
N LEU A 402 -2.60 -3.21 -5.33
CA LEU A 402 -2.16 -2.15 -6.23
C LEU A 402 -0.83 -1.57 -5.76
N SER A 403 0.08 -1.36 -6.72
CA SER A 403 1.35 -0.67 -6.50
C SER A 403 1.28 0.78 -6.98
N ILE A 404 2.15 1.63 -6.44
CA ILE A 404 2.37 2.96 -7.01
C ILE A 404 3.36 2.81 -8.17
N GLY A 405 2.95 3.15 -9.39
CA GLY A 405 3.77 2.99 -10.59
C GLY A 405 3.79 1.55 -11.11
N LYS A 406 4.80 1.24 -11.94
CA LYS A 406 4.96 -0.06 -12.60
C LYS A 406 5.36 -1.14 -11.59
N LYS A 407 4.76 -2.33 -11.73
CA LYS A 407 5.05 -3.50 -10.88
C LYS A 407 6.53 -3.92 -11.01
N GLU A 408 7.07 -3.79 -12.21
CA GLU A 408 8.45 -4.16 -12.54
C GLU A 408 9.46 -3.29 -11.79
N GLU A 409 9.10 -2.05 -11.47
CA GLU A 409 9.94 -1.06 -10.78
C GLU A 409 9.64 -0.98 -9.26
N SER A 410 8.90 -1.95 -8.72
CA SER A 410 8.49 -1.99 -7.30
C SER A 410 9.60 -2.50 -6.38
N ALA A 411 9.61 -2.01 -5.14
CA ALA A 411 10.46 -2.52 -4.07
C ALA A 411 10.19 -3.99 -3.70
N LEU A 412 9.05 -4.55 -4.13
CA LEU A 412 8.75 -5.96 -3.96
C LEU A 412 9.28 -6.83 -5.11
N ASN A 413 9.98 -6.29 -6.11
CA ASN A 413 10.54 -7.08 -7.19
C ASN A 413 12.04 -7.40 -6.95
N PRO A 414 12.41 -8.62 -6.50
CA PRO A 414 13.80 -8.95 -6.21
C PRO A 414 14.70 -8.95 -7.46
N GLU A 415 14.17 -9.29 -8.64
CA GLU A 415 14.92 -9.24 -9.90
C GLU A 415 15.28 -7.80 -10.28
N TYR A 416 14.33 -6.89 -10.10
CA TYR A 416 14.56 -5.46 -10.32
C TYR A 416 15.57 -4.88 -9.34
N LEU A 417 15.43 -5.18 -8.04
CA LEU A 417 16.38 -4.73 -7.03
C LEU A 417 17.81 -5.20 -7.37
N SER A 418 17.95 -6.45 -7.79
CA SER A 418 19.25 -7.03 -8.15
C SER A 418 19.83 -6.40 -9.41
N GLY A 419 19.04 -6.26 -10.47
CA GLY A 419 19.50 -5.73 -11.75
C GLY A 419 19.76 -4.21 -11.74
N GLN A 420 18.91 -3.43 -11.06
CA GLN A 420 19.00 -1.97 -11.06
C GLN A 420 20.05 -1.44 -10.07
N TYR A 421 20.20 -2.10 -8.91
CA TYR A 421 21.08 -1.63 -7.83
C TYR A 421 22.36 -2.45 -7.66
N ASN A 422 22.51 -3.55 -8.40
CA ASN A 422 23.67 -4.44 -8.37
C ASN A 422 23.97 -5.04 -6.99
N PHE A 423 22.93 -5.41 -6.24
CA PHE A 423 23.06 -6.15 -4.99
C PHE A 423 22.13 -7.36 -4.96
N GLU A 424 22.56 -8.45 -4.34
CA GLU A 424 21.72 -9.65 -4.26
C GLU A 424 20.48 -9.40 -3.37
N ALA A 425 19.33 -9.86 -3.88
CA ALA A 425 18.05 -9.82 -3.21
C ALA A 425 17.50 -11.23 -2.97
N LYS A 426 17.09 -11.52 -1.73
CA LYS A 426 16.29 -12.70 -1.40
C LYS A 426 14.82 -12.34 -1.32
N ALA A 427 13.95 -13.31 -1.61
CA ALA A 427 12.51 -13.17 -1.41
C ALA A 427 11.92 -14.39 -0.74
N PHE A 428 10.94 -14.17 0.13
CA PHE A 428 10.16 -15.21 0.79
C PHE A 428 8.68 -14.86 0.71
N GLN A 429 7.86 -15.80 0.23
CA GLN A 429 6.41 -15.64 0.12
C GLN A 429 5.73 -16.44 1.24
N LEU A 430 5.10 -15.74 2.17
CA LEU A 430 4.28 -16.35 3.21
C LEU A 430 2.99 -16.95 2.64
N VAL A 431 2.52 -18.01 3.28
CA VAL A 431 1.29 -18.72 2.92
C VAL A 431 0.08 -18.08 3.61
N ASP A 432 -1.07 -18.09 2.94
CA ASP A 432 -2.34 -17.61 3.47
C ASP A 432 -2.78 -18.46 4.68
N LYS A 433 -3.26 -17.82 5.76
CA LYS A 433 -3.65 -18.50 7.00
C LYS A 433 -5.12 -18.93 6.97
N GLU A 434 -5.43 -20.00 7.70
CA GLU A 434 -6.78 -20.61 7.71
C GLU A 434 -7.85 -19.69 8.32
N LYS A 435 -7.51 -18.94 9.37
CA LYS A 435 -8.43 -17.98 10.00
C LYS A 435 -8.53 -16.73 9.13
N LYS A 436 -9.61 -16.62 8.37
CA LYS A 436 -9.89 -15.50 7.46
C LYS A 436 -11.25 -14.88 7.76
N SER A 437 -11.34 -13.55 7.64
CA SER A 437 -12.66 -12.91 7.62
C SER A 437 -13.36 -13.23 6.30
N PRO A 438 -14.70 -13.22 6.25
CA PRO A 438 -15.44 -13.50 5.02
C PRO A 438 -15.01 -12.60 3.86
N ILE A 439 -14.76 -11.30 4.12
CA ILE A 439 -14.31 -10.35 3.09
C ILE A 439 -12.95 -10.77 2.50
N VAL A 440 -12.02 -11.21 3.33
CA VAL A 440 -10.70 -11.60 2.82
C VAL A 440 -10.75 -12.96 2.13
N GLU A 441 -11.59 -13.89 2.59
CA GLU A 441 -11.86 -15.13 1.87
C GLU A 441 -12.28 -14.86 0.41
N GLU A 442 -13.22 -13.95 0.25
CA GLU A 442 -13.70 -13.54 -1.07
C GLU A 442 -12.61 -12.80 -1.86
N GLY A 443 -11.83 -11.93 -1.21
CA GLY A 443 -10.66 -11.28 -1.82
C GLY A 443 -9.60 -12.26 -2.33
N LEU A 444 -9.37 -13.37 -1.62
CA LEU A 444 -8.40 -14.40 -2.01
C LEU A 444 -8.80 -15.14 -3.29
N LYS A 445 -10.10 -15.16 -3.67
CA LYS A 445 -10.53 -15.69 -4.97
C LYS A 445 -9.85 -14.92 -6.11
N ALA A 446 -9.80 -13.58 -6.02
CA ALA A 446 -9.09 -12.75 -6.99
C ALA A 446 -7.58 -13.00 -6.98
N VAL A 447 -6.98 -13.22 -5.79
CA VAL A 447 -5.56 -13.54 -5.65
C VAL A 447 -5.22 -14.88 -6.32
N ASN A 448 -6.07 -15.90 -6.16
CA ASN A 448 -5.86 -17.21 -6.79
C ASN A 448 -5.92 -17.12 -8.31
N CYS A 449 -6.80 -16.28 -8.86
CA CYS A 449 -6.83 -15.99 -10.30
C CYS A 449 -5.54 -15.32 -10.78
N ILE A 450 -4.97 -14.39 -10.00
CA ILE A 450 -3.67 -13.77 -10.30
C ILE A 450 -2.54 -14.82 -10.27
N ARG A 451 -2.49 -15.68 -9.25
CA ARG A 451 -1.48 -16.75 -9.11
C ARG A 451 -1.50 -17.72 -10.30
N ASN A 452 -2.69 -18.07 -10.76
CA ASN A 452 -2.89 -19.00 -11.88
C ASN A 452 -2.81 -18.31 -13.26
N GLN A 453 -2.73 -16.98 -13.32
CA GLN A 453 -2.79 -16.18 -14.55
C GLN A 453 -4.07 -16.44 -15.37
N VAL A 454 -5.20 -16.62 -14.70
CA VAL A 454 -6.50 -16.92 -15.31
C VAL A 454 -7.52 -15.88 -14.84
N PHE A 455 -8.02 -15.04 -15.76
CA PHE A 455 -8.88 -13.89 -15.45
C PHE A 455 -10.30 -14.01 -16.05
N ASN A 456 -10.73 -15.24 -16.32
CA ASN A 456 -12.04 -15.57 -16.90
C ASN A 456 -13.08 -16.04 -15.89
N ASN A 457 -12.72 -16.13 -14.61
CA ASN A 457 -13.61 -16.54 -13.54
C ASN A 457 -13.36 -15.71 -12.27
N LEU A 458 -14.39 -15.00 -11.81
CA LEU A 458 -14.41 -14.32 -10.52
C LEU A 458 -15.85 -14.14 -10.05
N ARG A 459 -16.21 -14.89 -9.02
CA ARG A 459 -17.52 -14.82 -8.38
C ARG A 459 -17.36 -14.70 -6.87
N PHE A 460 -18.13 -13.81 -6.26
CA PHE A 460 -18.17 -13.67 -4.81
C PHE A 460 -19.42 -14.32 -4.23
N GLU A 461 -19.26 -14.90 -3.05
CA GLU A 461 -20.35 -15.44 -2.25
C GLU A 461 -20.87 -14.37 -1.29
N ILE A 462 -22.19 -14.20 -1.30
CA ILE A 462 -22.86 -13.19 -0.49
C ILE A 462 -23.01 -13.68 0.95
N SER A 463 -22.69 -12.81 1.89
CA SER A 463 -22.72 -13.06 3.33
C SER A 463 -23.09 -11.78 4.08
N ASP A 464 -23.24 -11.86 5.41
CA ASP A 464 -23.51 -10.69 6.26
C ASP A 464 -22.41 -9.60 6.15
N SER A 465 -21.19 -10.00 5.79
CA SER A 465 -20.05 -9.10 5.59
C SER A 465 -19.82 -8.67 4.14
N LEU A 466 -20.48 -9.31 3.16
CA LEU A 466 -20.34 -8.99 1.74
C LEU A 466 -21.70 -9.06 1.05
N GLU A 467 -22.29 -7.92 0.73
CA GLU A 467 -23.59 -7.82 0.07
C GLU A 467 -23.50 -7.16 -1.32
N ILE A 468 -24.53 -7.36 -2.15
CA ILE A 468 -24.72 -6.60 -3.41
C ILE A 468 -25.87 -5.63 -3.18
N LEU A 469 -25.65 -4.35 -3.42
CA LEU A 469 -26.68 -3.32 -3.33
C LEU A 469 -27.24 -2.98 -4.70
N SER A 470 -28.57 -2.98 -4.79
CA SER A 470 -29.30 -2.46 -5.95
C SER A 470 -29.26 -0.92 -5.98
N LYS A 471 -29.58 -0.33 -7.14
CA LYS A 471 -29.63 1.13 -7.29
C LYS A 471 -30.72 1.79 -6.45
N ASP A 472 -31.81 1.05 -6.18
CA ASP A 472 -32.96 1.56 -5.42
C ASP A 472 -32.65 1.60 -3.91
N GLU A 473 -31.89 0.63 -3.39
CA GLU A 473 -31.50 0.55 -1.98
C GLU A 473 -30.28 1.42 -1.64
N LEU A 474 -29.48 1.76 -2.65
CA LEU A 474 -28.20 2.47 -2.48
C LEU A 474 -28.35 3.76 -1.67
N LYS A 475 -29.39 4.54 -1.95
CA LYS A 475 -29.62 5.82 -1.29
C LYS A 475 -29.86 5.64 0.20
N ASP A 476 -30.78 4.75 0.56
CA ASP A 476 -31.19 4.52 1.94
C ASP A 476 -30.06 3.88 2.75
N ALA A 477 -29.29 2.97 2.14
CA ALA A 477 -28.13 2.35 2.76
C ALA A 477 -27.04 3.38 3.10
N ILE A 478 -26.69 4.26 2.16
CA ILE A 478 -25.69 5.32 2.39
C ILE A 478 -26.21 6.34 3.40
N GLU A 479 -27.48 6.74 3.33
CA GLU A 479 -28.09 7.68 4.30
C GLU A 479 -28.06 7.13 5.73
N LYS A 480 -28.35 5.82 5.90
CA LYS A 480 -28.22 5.15 7.19
C LYS A 480 -26.78 5.11 7.68
N SER A 481 -25.84 4.82 6.78
CA SER A 481 -24.41 4.75 7.11
C SER A 481 -23.82 6.10 7.53
N LEU A 482 -24.17 7.18 6.82
CA LEU A 482 -23.73 8.54 7.13
C LEU A 482 -24.22 9.04 8.50
N ASN A 483 -25.35 8.52 8.97
CA ASN A 483 -25.90 8.83 10.29
C ASN A 483 -25.43 7.86 11.39
N SER A 484 -24.63 6.85 11.04
CA SER A 484 -24.11 5.87 11.98
C SER A 484 -22.82 6.34 12.64
N THR A 485 -22.45 5.72 13.76
CA THR A 485 -21.16 5.96 14.44
C THR A 485 -20.00 5.19 13.80
N SER A 486 -20.29 4.23 12.91
CA SER A 486 -19.29 3.38 12.26
C SER A 486 -18.60 4.14 11.13
N SER A 487 -17.31 3.90 10.94
CA SER A 487 -16.57 4.54 9.86
C SER A 487 -16.93 3.91 8.51
N SER A 488 -17.46 4.72 7.58
CA SER A 488 -17.89 4.23 6.26
C SER A 488 -17.43 5.13 5.11
N HIS A 489 -16.97 4.53 4.01
CA HIS A 489 -16.55 5.27 2.81
C HIS A 489 -17.01 4.61 1.52
N ILE A 490 -17.07 5.38 0.44
CA ILE A 490 -17.38 4.89 -0.89
C ILE A 490 -16.11 4.82 -1.74
N LEU A 491 -15.87 3.66 -2.37
CA LEU A 491 -14.74 3.44 -3.26
C LEU A 491 -15.19 3.44 -4.73
N CYS A 492 -14.41 4.11 -5.57
CA CYS A 492 -14.65 4.27 -7.00
C CYS A 492 -13.36 4.01 -7.81
N TYR A 493 -13.51 3.88 -9.12
CA TYR A 493 -12.38 3.68 -10.03
C TYR A 493 -11.56 4.96 -10.26
N SER A 494 -12.20 6.07 -10.66
CA SER A 494 -11.52 7.31 -11.02
C SER A 494 -11.88 8.52 -10.14
N ASN A 495 -11.04 9.57 -10.15
CA ASN A 495 -11.31 10.83 -9.43
C ASN A 495 -12.61 11.50 -9.92
N PHE A 496 -12.95 11.32 -11.20
CA PHE A 496 -14.18 11.81 -11.81
C PHE A 496 -15.42 11.10 -11.26
N ASP A 497 -15.36 9.77 -11.16
CA ASP A 497 -16.46 8.97 -10.59
C ASP A 497 -16.67 9.31 -9.11
N ALA A 498 -15.58 9.41 -8.36
CA ALA A 498 -15.63 9.84 -6.96
C ALA A 498 -16.26 11.24 -6.82
N GLN A 499 -15.93 12.19 -7.70
CA GLN A 499 -16.53 13.53 -7.66
C GLN A 499 -18.04 13.49 -7.96
N LYS A 500 -18.46 12.72 -8.97
CA LYS A 500 -19.88 12.53 -9.29
C LYS A 500 -20.64 11.96 -8.10
N VAL A 501 -20.10 10.93 -7.44
CA VAL A 501 -20.72 10.33 -6.27
C VAL A 501 -20.80 11.33 -5.12
N ASN A 502 -19.73 12.09 -4.86
CA ASN A 502 -19.73 13.14 -3.84
C ASN A 502 -20.81 14.22 -4.09
N PHE A 503 -20.96 14.70 -5.33
CA PHE A 503 -22.05 15.62 -5.68
C PHE A 503 -23.43 14.96 -5.59
N TRP A 504 -23.55 13.68 -5.93
CA TRP A 504 -24.80 12.95 -5.79
C TRP A 504 -25.21 12.83 -4.31
N ILE A 505 -24.28 12.57 -3.39
CA ILE A 505 -24.53 12.57 -1.93
C ILE A 505 -25.01 13.95 -1.48
N LYS A 506 -24.30 15.02 -1.87
CA LYS A 506 -24.69 16.38 -1.46
C LYS A 506 -26.07 16.79 -1.98
N ASN A 507 -26.42 16.45 -3.21
CA ASN A 507 -27.70 16.83 -3.79
C ASN A 507 -28.87 15.93 -3.35
N SER A 508 -28.64 14.62 -3.25
CA SER A 508 -29.71 13.64 -3.10
C SER A 508 -29.94 13.21 -1.66
N ILE A 509 -28.88 13.21 -0.84
CA ILE A 509 -28.91 12.76 0.56
C ILE A 509 -28.85 13.97 1.50
N LEU A 510 -27.75 14.72 1.49
CA LEU A 510 -27.55 15.85 2.41
C LEU A 510 -28.39 17.08 2.06
N LYS A 511 -28.77 17.22 0.78
CA LYS A 511 -29.53 18.34 0.21
C LYS A 511 -28.94 19.71 0.57
N ASN A 512 -27.61 19.81 0.62
CA ASN A 512 -26.88 21.01 1.06
C ASN A 512 -26.15 21.75 -0.09
N GLY A 513 -26.59 21.52 -1.33
CA GLY A 513 -26.11 22.20 -2.55
C GLY A 513 -24.88 21.53 -3.17
N ASN A 514 -24.22 22.21 -4.11
CA ASN A 514 -22.97 21.73 -4.74
C ASN A 514 -21.71 22.39 -4.17
N ASP A 515 -21.84 23.53 -3.52
CA ASP A 515 -20.68 24.26 -2.98
C ASP A 515 -20.31 23.77 -1.58
N LEU A 516 -19.13 24.17 -1.11
CA LEU A 516 -18.64 23.87 0.24
C LEU A 516 -19.57 24.50 1.29
N THR A 517 -20.11 23.69 2.19
CA THR A 517 -21.02 24.13 3.26
C THR A 517 -20.68 23.50 4.61
N LYS A 518 -21.18 24.09 5.69
CA LYS A 518 -20.97 23.58 7.05
C LYS A 518 -21.48 22.14 7.17
N GLY A 519 -20.66 21.27 7.77
CA GLY A 519 -20.92 19.84 7.95
C GLY A 519 -20.38 18.97 6.83
N ASP A 520 -19.84 19.54 5.75
CA ASP A 520 -19.25 18.75 4.67
C ASP A 520 -18.00 17.99 5.13
N LEU A 521 -17.88 16.73 4.72
CA LEU A 521 -16.67 15.94 4.86
C LEU A 521 -15.73 16.25 3.71
N VAL A 522 -14.52 16.68 4.02
CA VAL A 522 -13.46 16.95 3.05
C VAL A 522 -12.21 16.15 3.33
N ILE A 523 -11.43 15.92 2.28
CA ILE A 523 -10.10 15.31 2.31
C ILE A 523 -9.08 16.30 1.75
N PHE A 524 -7.91 16.37 2.39
CA PHE A 524 -6.80 17.21 1.96
C PHE A 524 -5.99 16.52 0.85
N GLY A 525 -5.69 17.24 -0.24
CA GLY A 525 -4.88 16.78 -1.37
C GLY A 525 -3.39 17.17 -1.27
N ASN A 526 -3.05 18.07 -0.36
CA ASN A 526 -1.69 18.50 -0.03
C ASN A 526 -1.51 18.60 1.49
N SER A 527 -0.26 18.70 1.93
CA SER A 527 0.04 18.99 3.33
C SER A 527 -0.02 20.50 3.58
N VAL A 528 -0.63 20.89 4.69
CA VAL A 528 -0.88 22.28 5.08
C VAL A 528 -0.38 22.48 6.51
N ARG A 529 0.28 23.60 6.78
CA ARG A 529 0.80 23.94 8.11
C ARG A 529 0.07 25.17 8.66
N VAL A 530 -0.65 25.02 9.76
CA VAL A 530 -1.40 26.12 10.39
C VAL A 530 -0.71 26.47 11.71
N GLU A 531 -0.35 27.74 11.89
CA GLU A 531 0.17 28.24 13.17
C GLU A 531 -0.98 28.70 14.07
N ASP A 532 -0.79 28.58 15.38
CA ASP A 532 -1.70 29.18 16.36
C ASP A 532 -1.31 30.65 16.55
N GLU A 533 -2.14 31.56 16.02
CA GLU A 533 -1.89 33.01 16.12
C GLU A 533 -1.85 33.50 17.58
N ASN A 534 -2.44 32.77 18.54
CA ASN A 534 -2.42 33.13 19.95
C ASN A 534 -1.15 32.65 20.67
N TYR A 535 -0.46 31.64 20.12
CA TYR A 535 0.71 31.01 20.75
C TYR A 535 1.85 30.83 19.73
N PRO A 536 2.66 31.88 19.46
CA PRO A 536 3.68 31.86 18.40
C PRO A 536 4.78 30.79 18.55
N CYS A 537 5.01 30.32 19.78
CA CYS A 537 5.98 29.26 20.08
C CYS A 537 5.34 27.87 20.24
N ALA A 538 4.04 27.74 19.96
CA ALA A 538 3.33 26.46 19.94
C ALA A 538 3.78 25.60 18.76
N GLU A 539 3.52 24.29 18.86
CA GLU A 539 3.78 23.39 17.75
C GLU A 539 2.82 23.73 16.59
N PRO A 540 3.34 24.01 15.38
CA PRO A 540 2.47 24.31 14.25
C PRO A 540 1.66 23.06 13.89
N LYS A 541 0.35 23.22 13.79
CA LYS A 541 -0.54 22.09 13.49
C LYS A 541 -0.40 21.72 12.02
N LYS A 542 0.22 20.57 11.77
CA LYS A 542 0.44 20.00 10.44
C LYS A 542 -0.76 19.14 10.06
N ILE A 543 -1.40 19.53 8.97
CA ILE A 543 -2.40 18.74 8.27
C ILE A 543 -1.69 17.98 7.16
N PHE A 544 -1.74 16.66 7.19
CA PHE A 544 -1.09 15.83 6.18
C PHE A 544 -2.02 15.57 5.00
N ASN A 545 -1.42 15.42 3.80
CA ASN A 545 -2.13 14.94 2.63
C ASN A 545 -2.89 13.63 2.95
N GLY A 546 -4.20 13.64 2.68
CA GLY A 546 -5.12 12.55 2.94
C GLY A 546 -5.87 12.62 4.26
N GLN A 547 -5.57 13.53 5.18
CA GLN A 547 -6.40 13.65 6.39
C GLN A 547 -7.82 14.11 6.06
N PHE A 548 -8.76 13.78 6.95
CA PHE A 548 -10.15 14.15 6.80
C PHE A 548 -10.53 15.29 7.74
N GLY A 549 -11.46 16.12 7.31
CA GLY A 549 -11.99 17.19 8.14
C GLY A 549 -13.45 17.50 7.85
N ILE A 550 -14.13 18.02 8.85
CA ILE A 550 -15.52 18.47 8.77
C ILE A 550 -15.51 19.99 8.68
N VAL A 551 -16.17 20.54 7.67
CA VAL A 551 -16.26 21.99 7.47
C VAL A 551 -17.09 22.63 8.58
N VAL A 552 -16.53 23.62 9.26
CA VAL A 552 -17.19 24.40 10.33
C VAL A 552 -17.76 25.69 9.77
N SER A 553 -16.98 26.41 8.97
CA SER A 553 -17.39 27.67 8.33
C SER A 553 -16.64 27.90 7.02
N VAL A 554 -17.23 28.70 6.15
CA VAL A 554 -16.71 29.02 4.80
C VAL A 554 -16.93 30.49 4.53
N SER A 555 -15.91 31.20 4.05
CA SER A 555 -16.00 32.61 3.67
C SER A 555 -16.30 32.80 2.18
N ASN A 556 -16.48 34.06 1.77
CA ASN A 556 -16.67 34.42 0.36
C ASN A 556 -15.41 34.16 -0.47
N THR A 557 -15.58 33.93 -1.76
CA THR A 557 -14.47 33.70 -2.68
C THR A 557 -13.63 34.96 -2.92
N ILE A 558 -12.32 34.76 -2.99
CA ILE A 558 -11.30 35.76 -3.31
C ILE A 558 -10.67 35.35 -4.65
N THR A 559 -10.98 36.06 -5.72
CA THR A 559 -10.42 35.80 -7.05
C THR A 559 -9.25 36.74 -7.34
N LYS A 560 -8.10 36.19 -7.73
CA LYS A 560 -6.92 36.90 -8.22
C LYS A 560 -6.89 36.82 -9.75
N THR A 561 -6.70 37.97 -10.40
CA THR A 561 -6.67 38.10 -11.88
C THR A 561 -5.49 38.92 -12.39
N GLU A 562 -4.75 39.61 -11.50
CA GLU A 562 -3.72 40.57 -11.90
C GLU A 562 -2.52 39.90 -12.58
N LYS A 563 -2.38 40.13 -13.90
CA LYS A 563 -1.29 39.60 -14.74
C LYS A 563 -1.15 38.07 -14.67
N LEU A 564 -2.25 37.37 -14.40
CA LEU A 564 -2.34 35.91 -14.44
C LEU A 564 -2.84 35.47 -15.83
N ILE A 565 -2.46 34.28 -16.27
CA ILE A 565 -2.94 33.71 -17.54
C ILE A 565 -4.41 33.30 -17.38
N THR A 566 -4.73 32.67 -16.26
CA THR A 566 -6.08 32.32 -15.81
C THR A 566 -6.36 32.82 -14.40
N PRO A 567 -7.62 33.12 -14.04
CA PRO A 567 -8.01 33.49 -12.69
C PRO A 567 -7.77 32.37 -11.67
N LEU A 568 -7.26 32.73 -10.50
CA LEU A 568 -7.15 31.83 -9.35
C LEU A 568 -8.12 32.25 -8.27
N THR A 569 -8.92 31.30 -7.79
CA THR A 569 -9.96 31.55 -6.79
C THR A 569 -9.62 30.83 -5.51
N PHE A 570 -9.68 31.56 -4.41
CA PHE A 570 -9.44 31.08 -3.06
C PHE A 570 -10.64 31.36 -2.18
N ARG A 571 -10.74 30.71 -1.02
CA ARG A 571 -11.66 31.10 0.05
C ARG A 571 -11.09 30.67 1.38
N GLU A 572 -11.43 31.37 2.45
CA GLU A 572 -11.05 30.93 3.79
C GLU A 572 -12.04 29.88 4.28
N VAL A 573 -11.51 28.80 4.85
CA VAL A 573 -12.28 27.66 5.34
C VAL A 573 -11.80 27.34 6.75
N THR A 574 -12.75 27.16 7.67
CA THR A 574 -12.49 26.60 9.00
C THR A 574 -12.95 25.15 9.02
N ILE A 575 -12.08 24.23 9.40
CA ILE A 575 -12.34 22.79 9.43
C ILE A 575 -11.97 22.21 10.80
N ASN A 576 -12.78 21.27 11.28
CA ASN A 576 -12.45 20.42 12.40
C ASN A 576 -11.85 19.09 11.88
N LEU A 577 -10.60 18.79 12.22
CA LEU A 577 -9.92 17.56 11.82
C LEU A 577 -10.46 16.36 12.58
N GLN A 578 -10.77 15.27 11.88
CA GLN A 578 -11.34 14.08 12.51
C GLN A 578 -10.36 13.36 13.43
N GLU A 579 -9.06 13.40 13.11
CA GLU A 579 -8.05 12.62 13.81
C GLU A 579 -7.56 13.29 15.11
N SER A 580 -7.57 14.63 15.17
CA SER A 580 -7.05 15.42 16.29
C SER A 580 -8.10 16.29 16.99
N ASN A 581 -9.32 16.39 16.44
CA ASN A 581 -10.38 17.30 16.90
C ASN A 581 -9.94 18.78 16.96
N HIS A 582 -8.88 19.14 16.24
CA HIS A 582 -8.45 20.53 16.14
C HIS A 582 -9.27 21.27 15.10
N THR A 583 -9.72 22.47 15.48
CA THR A 583 -10.37 23.41 14.57
C THR A 583 -9.34 24.39 14.03
N LEU A 584 -9.17 24.42 12.71
CA LEU A 584 -8.12 25.16 12.00
C LEU A 584 -8.69 25.98 10.86
N SER A 585 -8.14 27.17 10.64
CA SER A 585 -8.52 28.09 9.56
C SER A 585 -7.37 28.27 8.57
N PHE A 586 -7.69 28.20 7.27
CA PHE A 586 -6.71 28.35 6.19
C PHE A 586 -7.39 28.70 4.86
N LEU A 587 -6.61 29.08 3.85
CA LEU A 587 -7.10 29.30 2.49
C LEU A 587 -7.28 27.96 1.76
N SER A 588 -8.41 27.77 1.07
CA SER A 588 -8.68 26.68 0.12
C SER A 588 -8.49 27.19 -1.31
N LEU A 589 -7.82 26.40 -2.16
CA LEU A 589 -7.68 26.68 -3.60
C LEU A 589 -8.84 26.05 -4.39
N GLU A 590 -9.77 26.90 -4.83
CA GLU A 590 -11.05 26.48 -5.40
C GLU A 590 -10.92 25.89 -6.81
N ASN A 591 -9.96 26.35 -7.59
CA ASN A 591 -9.65 25.77 -8.91
C ASN A 591 -9.35 24.27 -8.81
N PHE A 592 -8.60 23.85 -7.77
CA PHE A 592 -8.32 22.43 -7.54
C PHE A 592 -9.56 21.66 -7.09
N ARG A 593 -10.36 22.23 -6.17
CA ARG A 593 -11.57 21.60 -5.64
C ARG A 593 -12.61 21.33 -6.72
N LEU A 594 -12.79 22.30 -7.63
CA LEU A 594 -13.76 22.24 -8.71
C LEU A 594 -13.28 21.38 -9.90
N SER A 595 -11.97 21.10 -9.98
CA SER A 595 -11.40 20.22 -11.01
C SER A 595 -11.95 18.79 -10.93
N ASP A 596 -12.38 18.29 -12.09
CA ASP A 596 -12.88 16.92 -12.26
C ASP A 596 -11.78 15.87 -12.02
N LYS A 597 -10.59 16.16 -12.53
CA LYS A 597 -9.39 15.32 -12.36
C LYS A 597 -8.77 15.42 -10.98
N GLY A 598 -9.05 16.50 -10.25
CA GLY A 598 -8.41 16.78 -8.96
C GLY A 598 -6.95 17.18 -9.13
N GLU A 599 -6.71 17.99 -10.15
CA GLU A 599 -5.42 18.55 -10.53
C GLU A 599 -5.66 19.94 -11.12
N LEU A 600 -4.67 20.83 -11.00
CA LEU A 600 -4.70 22.12 -11.69
C LEU A 600 -4.30 21.93 -13.16
N SER A 601 -4.93 22.68 -14.05
CA SER A 601 -4.49 22.77 -15.45
C SER A 601 -3.11 23.42 -15.55
N LYS A 602 -2.42 23.21 -16.68
CA LYS A 602 -1.09 23.81 -16.92
C LYS A 602 -1.12 25.34 -16.80
N GLU A 603 -2.18 25.98 -17.29
CA GLU A 603 -2.34 27.43 -17.22
C GLU A 603 -2.56 27.91 -15.78
N GLU A 604 -3.39 27.23 -15.00
CA GLU A 604 -3.59 27.54 -13.58
C GLU A 604 -2.31 27.34 -12.76
N VAL A 605 -1.54 26.30 -13.07
CA VAL A 605 -0.21 26.08 -12.47
C VAL A 605 0.71 27.27 -12.74
N ILE A 606 0.77 27.75 -13.99
CA ILE A 606 1.61 28.90 -14.35
C ILE A 606 1.10 30.16 -13.64
N SER A 607 -0.21 30.42 -13.64
CA SER A 607 -0.82 31.52 -12.87
C SER A 607 -0.47 31.45 -11.39
N TYR A 608 -0.47 30.26 -10.80
CA TYR A 608 -0.18 30.09 -9.37
C TYR A 608 1.27 30.47 -9.05
N LYS A 609 2.21 30.09 -9.92
CA LYS A 609 3.62 30.51 -9.81
C LYS A 609 3.81 32.02 -9.99
N ILE A 610 3.11 32.63 -10.97
CA ILE A 610 3.14 34.08 -11.17
C ILE A 610 2.64 34.81 -9.92
N LEU A 611 1.54 34.34 -9.32
CA LEU A 611 1.00 34.92 -8.08
C LEU A 611 2.02 34.85 -6.94
N LEU A 612 2.63 33.68 -6.71
CA LEU A 612 3.65 33.52 -5.67
C LEU A 612 4.87 34.43 -5.90
N ALA A 613 5.33 34.56 -7.15
CA ALA A 613 6.44 35.45 -7.50
C ALA A 613 6.09 36.93 -7.25
N GLN A 614 4.87 37.36 -7.60
CA GLN A 614 4.39 38.72 -7.33
C GLN A 614 4.31 39.02 -5.82
N LEU A 615 3.81 38.06 -5.02
CA LEU A 615 3.75 38.21 -3.57
C LEU A 615 5.14 38.30 -2.94
N ALA A 616 6.10 37.50 -3.43
CA ALA A 616 7.49 37.59 -2.99
C ALA A 616 8.16 38.91 -3.39
N GLU A 617 7.86 39.44 -4.58
CA GLU A 617 8.40 40.73 -5.05
C GLU A 617 7.89 41.90 -4.19
N LYS A 618 6.66 41.85 -3.67
CA LYS A 618 6.13 42.86 -2.73
C LYS A 618 6.88 42.90 -1.40
N GLU A 619 7.42 41.77 -0.95
CA GLU A 619 8.19 41.68 0.31
C GLU A 619 9.69 42.01 0.13
N LEU A 620 10.17 42.19 -1.11
CA LEU A 620 11.58 42.41 -1.42
C LEU A 620 12.19 43.59 -0.64
N ASP A 621 11.45 44.69 -0.49
CA ASP A 621 11.95 45.87 0.21
C ASP A 621 12.08 45.65 1.73
N ASN A 622 11.28 44.76 2.32
CA ASN A 622 11.44 44.37 3.74
C ASN A 622 12.76 43.63 3.97
N PHE A 623 13.21 42.81 3.01
CA PHE A 623 14.53 42.17 3.07
C PHE A 623 15.67 43.15 2.84
N LYS A 624 15.55 44.08 1.87
CA LYS A 624 16.57 45.13 1.65
C LYS A 624 16.78 46.03 2.86
N ASN A 625 15.70 46.32 3.57
CA ASN A 625 15.72 47.18 4.76
C ASN A 625 16.03 46.41 6.05
N TYR A 626 16.42 45.12 5.97
CA TYR A 626 16.73 44.27 7.13
C TYR A 626 15.62 44.18 8.18
N LYS A 627 14.36 44.38 7.75
CA LYS A 627 13.19 44.18 8.62
C LYS A 627 12.96 42.69 8.90
N TYR A 628 13.30 41.85 7.92
CA TYR A 628 13.34 40.40 8.07
C TYR A 628 14.79 39.94 8.21
N HIS A 629 14.98 38.77 8.82
CA HIS A 629 16.30 38.16 8.92
C HIS A 629 16.87 37.87 7.53
N VAL A 630 18.15 38.19 7.33
CA VAL A 630 18.87 38.02 6.06
C VAL A 630 20.17 37.29 6.37
N ASP A 631 20.33 36.09 5.84
CA ASP A 631 21.59 35.35 5.93
C ASP A 631 22.70 36.00 5.07
N GLU A 632 23.97 35.68 5.34
CA GLU A 632 25.11 36.29 4.63
C GLU A 632 25.04 36.08 3.11
N GLU A 633 24.51 34.96 2.67
CA GLU A 633 24.32 34.67 1.25
C GLU A 633 23.29 35.61 0.60
N LEU A 634 22.13 35.81 1.25
CA LEU A 634 21.11 36.72 0.75
C LEU A 634 21.59 38.18 0.82
N LYS A 635 22.42 38.55 1.81
CA LYS A 635 23.06 39.88 1.84
C LYS A 635 23.93 40.11 0.62
N ASP A 636 24.82 39.17 0.30
CA ASP A 636 25.67 39.25 -0.90
C ASP A 636 24.84 39.28 -2.19
N LEU A 637 23.79 38.46 -2.29
CA LEU A 637 22.90 38.46 -3.45
C LEU A 637 22.13 39.79 -3.60
N LEU A 638 21.66 40.38 -2.50
CA LEU A 638 20.98 41.68 -2.51
C LEU A 638 21.95 42.81 -2.90
N GLN A 639 23.20 42.77 -2.42
CA GLN A 639 24.23 43.73 -2.83
C GLN A 639 24.55 43.60 -4.31
N LYS A 640 24.77 42.37 -4.81
CA LYS A 640 24.98 42.11 -6.24
C LYS A 640 23.80 42.59 -7.09
N LEU A 641 22.57 42.46 -6.60
CA LEU A 641 21.37 42.99 -7.26
C LEU A 641 21.38 44.52 -7.31
N ALA A 642 21.76 45.19 -6.21
CA ALA A 642 21.89 46.64 -6.14
C ALA A 642 22.99 47.17 -7.08
N ASP A 643 24.08 46.40 -7.23
CA ASP A 643 25.17 46.67 -8.19
C ASP A 643 24.77 46.43 -9.67
N GLY A 644 23.51 46.05 -9.94
CA GLY A 644 23.00 45.81 -11.29
C GLY A 644 23.41 44.47 -11.91
N LYS A 645 23.98 43.54 -11.13
CA LYS A 645 24.33 42.19 -11.62
C LYS A 645 23.07 41.34 -11.85
N ARG A 646 23.16 40.40 -12.78
CA ARG A 646 22.04 39.50 -13.16
C ARG A 646 21.80 38.40 -12.12
N VAL A 647 21.34 38.78 -10.93
CA VAL A 647 21.04 37.84 -9.81
C VAL A 647 19.55 37.84 -9.39
N LYS A 648 18.67 38.57 -10.10
CA LYS A 648 17.24 38.71 -9.76
C LYS A 648 16.54 37.37 -9.50
N LYS A 649 16.84 36.34 -10.30
CA LYS A 649 16.28 35.00 -10.15
C LYS A 649 16.75 34.30 -8.86
N LYS A 650 18.05 34.37 -8.54
CA LYS A 650 18.63 33.80 -7.31
C LYS A 650 18.09 34.51 -6.07
N VAL A 651 18.00 35.84 -6.10
CA VAL A 651 17.38 36.64 -5.02
C VAL A 651 15.92 36.26 -4.80
N SER A 652 15.10 36.22 -5.87
CA SER A 652 13.69 35.86 -5.75
C SER A 652 13.50 34.47 -5.14
N ARG A 653 14.30 33.48 -5.56
CA ARG A 653 14.26 32.11 -4.99
C ARG A 653 14.56 32.09 -3.50
N LYS A 654 15.62 32.78 -3.07
CA LYS A 654 16.04 32.81 -1.66
C LYS A 654 15.00 33.52 -0.79
N ILE A 655 14.41 34.61 -1.28
CA ILE A 655 13.29 35.31 -0.63
C ILE A 655 12.07 34.40 -0.50
N GLN A 656 11.67 33.73 -1.58
CA GLN A 656 10.56 32.78 -1.57
C GLN A 656 10.75 31.65 -0.55
N ARG A 657 11.97 31.10 -0.44
CA ARG A 657 12.31 30.11 0.60
C ARG A 657 12.16 30.69 2.01
N SER A 658 12.65 31.90 2.25
CA SER A 658 12.49 32.57 3.54
C SER A 658 11.01 32.78 3.89
N LEU A 659 10.23 33.33 2.95
CA LEU A 659 8.80 33.60 3.14
C LEU A 659 7.96 32.33 3.32
N SER A 660 8.43 31.18 2.82
CA SER A 660 7.79 29.87 3.01
C SER A 660 7.72 29.44 4.48
N ASN A 661 8.52 30.05 5.35
CA ASN A 661 8.55 29.80 6.79
C ASN A 661 8.04 31.01 7.61
N MET A 662 7.32 31.95 6.98
CA MET A 662 6.84 33.19 7.61
C MET A 662 5.31 33.32 7.56
N PRO A 663 4.57 32.77 8.54
CA PRO A 663 3.12 32.61 8.46
C PRO A 663 2.30 33.90 8.49
N SER A 664 2.91 34.99 8.94
CA SER A 664 2.34 36.33 8.90
C SER A 664 2.22 36.92 7.49
N THR A 665 2.87 36.33 6.47
CA THR A 665 2.93 36.90 5.12
C THR A 665 1.84 36.34 4.21
N ASP A 666 1.35 37.16 3.28
CA ASP A 666 0.42 36.70 2.24
C ASP A 666 1.05 35.58 1.39
N TYR A 667 2.35 35.68 1.09
CA TYR A 667 3.07 34.63 0.37
C TYR A 667 2.88 33.25 1.04
N TYR A 668 3.11 33.17 2.35
CA TYR A 668 2.91 31.93 3.10
C TYR A 668 1.46 31.45 3.01
N LYS A 669 0.49 32.34 3.26
CA LYS A 669 -0.94 31.99 3.24
C LYS A 669 -1.38 31.40 1.89
N PHE A 670 -0.95 32.00 0.78
CA PHE A 670 -1.28 31.51 -0.57
C PHE A 670 -0.49 30.26 -0.97
N LYS A 671 0.79 30.13 -0.61
CA LYS A 671 1.62 28.93 -0.85
C LYS A 671 1.09 27.73 -0.07
N ASN A 672 0.64 27.96 1.16
CA ASN A 672 0.10 26.97 2.08
C ASN A 672 -1.41 26.75 1.89
N ALA A 673 -2.00 27.20 0.76
CA ALA A 673 -3.41 26.99 0.50
C ALA A 673 -3.73 25.50 0.37
N ALA A 674 -4.79 25.07 1.05
CA ALA A 674 -5.29 23.71 1.05
C ALA A 674 -5.93 23.34 -0.29
N GLN A 675 -5.61 22.15 -0.77
CA GLN A 675 -6.21 21.53 -1.94
C GLN A 675 -7.31 20.57 -1.47
N LEU A 676 -8.52 21.08 -1.26
CA LEU A 676 -9.62 20.29 -0.72
C LEU A 676 -10.40 19.53 -1.79
N ARG A 677 -10.90 18.34 -1.45
CA ARG A 677 -11.98 17.65 -2.17
C ARG A 677 -13.00 17.12 -1.17
N PHE A 678 -14.20 16.79 -1.63
CA PHE A 678 -15.15 16.05 -0.82
C PHE A 678 -14.64 14.64 -0.50
N GLY A 679 -14.87 14.20 0.74
CA GLY A 679 -14.25 13.02 1.34
C GLY A 679 -15.12 11.75 1.37
N TRP A 680 -16.42 11.83 1.09
CA TRP A 680 -17.31 10.67 1.21
C TRP A 680 -16.99 9.55 0.20
N ALA A 681 -16.62 9.91 -1.03
CA ALA A 681 -16.22 9.00 -2.08
C ALA A 681 -14.79 9.27 -2.56
N LEU A 682 -14.01 8.19 -2.71
CA LEU A 682 -12.59 8.21 -3.04
C LEU A 682 -12.23 7.13 -4.06
N THR A 683 -11.07 7.25 -4.69
CA THR A 683 -10.55 6.17 -5.53
C THR A 683 -9.91 5.06 -4.67
N VAL A 684 -9.90 3.82 -5.18
CA VAL A 684 -9.19 2.71 -4.50
C VAL A 684 -7.69 3.04 -4.30
N HIS A 685 -7.06 3.73 -5.25
CA HIS A 685 -5.68 4.18 -5.10
C HIS A 685 -5.51 5.15 -3.91
N LYS A 686 -6.45 6.09 -3.74
CA LYS A 686 -6.41 7.01 -2.59
C LYS A 686 -6.77 6.31 -1.28
N SER A 687 -7.45 5.17 -1.29
CA SER A 687 -7.79 4.43 -0.08
C SER A 687 -6.73 3.44 0.39
N MET A 688 -5.64 3.23 -0.36
CA MET A 688 -4.57 2.26 -0.01
C MET A 688 -3.94 2.51 1.37
N SER A 689 -4.04 3.72 1.92
CA SER A 689 -3.51 4.05 3.25
C SER A 689 -4.53 3.94 4.39
N TYR A 690 -5.75 3.44 4.16
CA TYR A 690 -6.84 3.45 5.16
C TYR A 690 -7.49 2.09 5.31
N LYS A 691 -8.19 1.94 6.43
CA LYS A 691 -9.22 0.93 6.63
C LYS A 691 -10.43 1.55 7.30
N TRP A 692 -11.62 1.06 6.96
CA TRP A 692 -12.89 1.50 7.52
C TRP A 692 -13.76 0.29 7.87
N ASP A 693 -14.74 0.50 8.74
CA ASP A 693 -15.64 -0.57 9.19
C ASP A 693 -16.51 -1.08 8.03
N GLU A 694 -17.06 -0.15 7.25
CA GLU A 694 -17.93 -0.42 6.12
C GLU A 694 -17.44 0.26 4.83
N ILE A 695 -17.49 -0.47 3.71
CA ILE A 695 -17.15 0.07 2.38
C ILE A 695 -18.28 -0.15 1.40
N PHE A 696 -18.74 0.93 0.78
CA PHE A 696 -19.58 0.88 -0.41
C PHE A 696 -18.67 0.87 -1.64
N PHE A 697 -18.54 -0.27 -2.30
CA PHE A 697 -17.58 -0.43 -3.38
C PHE A 697 -18.29 -0.45 -4.73
N ASN A 698 -18.21 0.66 -5.48
CA ASN A 698 -18.59 0.66 -6.88
C ASN A 698 -17.52 -0.05 -7.72
N VAL A 699 -17.80 -1.29 -8.13
CA VAL A 699 -16.87 -2.17 -8.87
C VAL A 699 -16.92 -1.98 -10.39
N GLU A 700 -17.59 -0.93 -10.86
CA GLU A 700 -17.54 -0.54 -12.26
C GLU A 700 -16.22 0.20 -12.58
N THR A 701 -15.59 -0.16 -13.70
CA THR A 701 -14.30 0.37 -14.12
C THR A 701 -14.29 0.67 -15.60
N GLY A 702 -13.56 1.72 -16.03
CA GLY A 702 -13.35 2.01 -17.44
C GLY A 702 -12.31 1.13 -18.15
N GLY A 703 -11.47 0.40 -17.39
CA GLY A 703 -10.32 -0.36 -17.92
C GLY A 703 -10.57 -1.83 -18.27
N GLY A 704 -11.83 -2.27 -18.28
CA GLY A 704 -12.20 -3.69 -18.43
C GLY A 704 -12.01 -4.50 -17.13
N LYS A 705 -12.71 -5.64 -17.03
CA LYS A 705 -12.80 -6.44 -15.79
C LYS A 705 -12.00 -7.75 -15.81
N THR A 706 -11.45 -8.16 -16.95
CA THR A 706 -10.89 -9.52 -17.15
C THR A 706 -9.36 -9.48 -17.29
N ASN A 707 -8.67 -8.84 -16.36
CA ASN A 707 -7.20 -8.66 -16.40
C ASN A 707 -6.60 -8.56 -14.98
N GLU A 708 -5.28 -8.76 -14.85
CA GLU A 708 -4.57 -8.70 -13.56
C GLU A 708 -4.84 -7.39 -12.81
N THR A 709 -4.83 -6.25 -13.51
CA THR A 709 -5.03 -4.92 -12.90
C THR A 709 -6.39 -4.79 -12.20
N TYR A 710 -7.47 -5.28 -12.83
CA TYR A 710 -8.80 -5.28 -12.22
C TYR A 710 -8.84 -6.19 -10.98
N PHE A 711 -8.23 -7.38 -11.05
CA PHE A 711 -8.22 -8.33 -9.94
C PHE A 711 -7.41 -7.82 -8.75
N LYS A 712 -6.31 -7.09 -8.99
CA LYS A 712 -5.57 -6.37 -7.94
C LYS A 712 -6.39 -5.22 -7.36
N TRP A 713 -7.08 -4.48 -8.22
CA TRP A 713 -7.91 -3.34 -7.82
C TRP A 713 -9.07 -3.78 -6.93
N ILE A 714 -9.78 -4.85 -7.31
CA ILE A 714 -10.90 -5.37 -6.52
C ILE A 714 -10.42 -5.96 -5.19
N TYR A 715 -9.33 -6.72 -5.18
CA TYR A 715 -8.73 -7.24 -3.94
C TYR A 715 -8.27 -6.10 -3.01
N THR A 716 -7.63 -5.06 -3.57
CA THR A 716 -7.22 -3.88 -2.79
C THR A 716 -8.42 -3.17 -2.19
N GLY A 717 -9.49 -2.96 -2.95
CA GLY A 717 -10.72 -2.33 -2.48
C GLY A 717 -11.43 -3.13 -1.39
N LEU A 718 -11.58 -4.45 -1.57
CA LEU A 718 -12.18 -5.35 -0.58
C LEU A 718 -11.42 -5.32 0.76
N THR A 719 -10.08 -5.38 0.71
CA THR A 719 -9.23 -5.40 1.92
C THR A 719 -9.17 -4.06 2.67
N ARG A 720 -9.83 -3.00 2.18
CA ARG A 720 -10.00 -1.75 2.93
C ARG A 720 -11.11 -1.84 3.99
N ALA A 721 -12.05 -2.78 3.84
CA ALA A 721 -13.09 -2.99 4.82
C ALA A 721 -12.62 -3.90 5.96
N ILE A 722 -13.02 -3.56 7.17
CA ILE A 722 -12.78 -4.36 8.38
C ILE A 722 -13.93 -5.34 8.59
N SER A 723 -15.18 -4.87 8.47
CA SER A 723 -16.36 -5.62 8.91
C SER A 723 -17.35 -5.91 7.78
N LYS A 724 -17.62 -4.93 6.91
CA LYS A 724 -18.66 -5.04 5.87
C LYS A 724 -18.28 -4.39 4.54
N VAL A 725 -18.64 -5.02 3.43
CA VAL A 725 -18.58 -4.45 2.07
C VAL A 725 -19.94 -4.57 1.40
N SER A 726 -20.36 -3.49 0.76
CA SER A 726 -21.53 -3.46 -0.10
C SER A 726 -21.11 -3.17 -1.55
N LEU A 727 -21.19 -4.17 -2.42
CA LEU A 727 -20.80 -4.06 -3.82
C LEU A 727 -21.89 -3.37 -4.65
N ILE A 728 -21.50 -2.39 -5.45
CA ILE A 728 -22.39 -1.62 -6.34
C ILE A 728 -21.95 -1.88 -7.79
N ASN A 729 -22.92 -2.09 -8.69
CA ASN A 729 -22.67 -2.44 -10.10
C ASN A 729 -21.80 -3.71 -10.28
N TYR A 730 -21.95 -4.65 -9.34
CA TYR A 730 -21.30 -5.95 -9.41
C TYR A 730 -21.96 -6.85 -10.45
N ALA A 731 -21.12 -7.54 -11.22
CA ALA A 731 -21.51 -8.63 -12.09
C ALA A 731 -20.40 -9.69 -12.00
N PRO A 732 -20.75 -10.98 -11.86
CA PRO A 732 -19.77 -12.05 -11.84
C PRO A 732 -19.04 -12.13 -13.18
N ILE A 733 -17.82 -12.66 -13.15
CA ILE A 733 -17.05 -13.00 -14.35
C ILE A 733 -17.11 -14.52 -14.47
N SER A 734 -17.68 -15.03 -15.56
CA SER A 734 -17.68 -16.44 -15.90
C SER A 734 -17.09 -16.64 -17.30
N PRO A 735 -16.68 -17.87 -17.67
CA PRO A 735 -16.26 -18.17 -19.04
C PRO A 735 -17.35 -17.88 -20.10
N PHE A 736 -18.62 -17.80 -19.70
CA PHE A 736 -19.75 -17.46 -20.56
C PHE A 736 -20.03 -15.94 -20.64
N TYR A 737 -19.36 -15.11 -19.84
CA TYR A 737 -19.59 -13.66 -19.74
C TYR A 737 -19.60 -12.93 -21.10
N LYS A 738 -18.71 -13.31 -22.03
CA LYS A 738 -18.58 -12.67 -23.36
C LYS A 738 -19.42 -13.34 -24.46
N VAL A 739 -20.16 -14.39 -24.15
CA VAL A 739 -20.78 -15.22 -25.18
C VAL A 739 -21.87 -14.45 -25.95
N ALA A 740 -21.79 -14.53 -27.27
CA ALA A 740 -22.83 -14.08 -28.18
C ALA A 740 -23.60 -15.28 -28.72
N VAL A 741 -24.90 -15.34 -28.43
CA VAL A 741 -25.80 -16.36 -28.96
C VAL A 741 -26.26 -15.92 -30.35
N LYS A 742 -25.89 -16.65 -31.40
CA LYS A 742 -26.37 -16.32 -32.76
C LYS A 742 -27.87 -16.61 -32.88
N PRO A 743 -28.66 -15.77 -33.55
CA PRO A 743 -30.09 -16.00 -33.77
C PRO A 743 -30.37 -17.08 -34.83
N THR A 744 -29.38 -17.93 -35.15
CA THR A 744 -29.48 -18.91 -36.24
C THR A 744 -30.68 -19.82 -36.04
N ILE A 745 -31.44 -20.07 -37.11
CA ILE A 745 -32.42 -21.15 -37.16
C ILE A 745 -31.60 -22.41 -37.49
N PRO A 746 -31.50 -23.39 -36.58
CA PRO A 746 -30.78 -24.62 -36.89
C PRO A 746 -31.43 -25.32 -38.08
N GLU A 747 -30.61 -25.95 -38.94
CA GLU A 747 -31.19 -26.75 -40.02
C GLU A 747 -31.98 -27.90 -39.42
N ASN A 748 -33.26 -28.02 -39.82
CA ASN A 748 -34.10 -29.12 -39.39
C ASN A 748 -33.70 -30.37 -40.17
N THR A 749 -32.97 -31.26 -39.53
CA THR A 749 -32.46 -32.48 -40.16
C THR A 749 -33.51 -33.58 -40.03
N ASN A 750 -34.23 -33.87 -41.11
CA ASN A 750 -34.92 -35.14 -41.24
C ASN A 750 -33.86 -36.25 -41.31
N ASP A 751 -33.80 -37.10 -40.29
CA ASP A 751 -32.81 -38.16 -40.08
C ASP A 751 -32.25 -38.74 -41.39
N LYS A 752 -30.99 -38.44 -41.67
CA LYS A 752 -30.15 -39.35 -42.45
C LYS A 752 -29.30 -40.09 -41.43
N ASP A 753 -29.46 -41.42 -41.37
CA ASP A 753 -28.79 -42.39 -40.48
C ASP A 753 -27.25 -42.41 -40.61
N PHE A 754 -26.60 -41.28 -40.38
CA PHE A 754 -25.15 -41.20 -40.24
C PHE A 754 -24.79 -41.36 -38.77
N PHE A 755 -23.72 -42.11 -38.53
CA PHE A 755 -23.15 -42.30 -37.20
C PHE A 755 -22.57 -41.00 -36.64
N TYR A 756 -21.91 -40.25 -37.51
CA TYR A 756 -21.27 -38.97 -37.20
C TYR A 756 -21.06 -38.18 -38.49
N ILE A 757 -21.08 -36.85 -38.40
CA ILE A 757 -20.77 -35.95 -39.51
C ILE A 757 -19.65 -35.02 -39.02
N ALA A 758 -18.46 -35.17 -39.61
CA ALA A 758 -17.31 -34.34 -39.27
C ALA A 758 -17.41 -32.97 -39.94
N ASP A 759 -16.90 -31.96 -39.25
CA ASP A 759 -16.66 -30.65 -39.85
C ASP A 759 -15.36 -30.71 -40.66
N THR A 760 -15.49 -30.76 -41.99
CA THR A 760 -14.35 -30.86 -42.92
C THR A 760 -13.53 -29.57 -43.01
N SER A 761 -13.95 -28.48 -42.38
CA SER A 761 -13.23 -27.20 -42.38
C SER A 761 -12.19 -27.08 -41.25
N ILE A 762 -12.20 -27.99 -40.27
CA ILE A 762 -11.33 -27.95 -39.10
C ILE A 762 -10.06 -28.76 -39.33
N ASP A 763 -8.91 -28.19 -38.97
CA ASP A 763 -7.65 -28.91 -38.86
C ASP A 763 -7.37 -29.34 -37.41
N LEU A 764 -7.34 -30.65 -37.16
CA LEU A 764 -7.02 -31.24 -35.84
C LEU A 764 -5.59 -31.78 -35.77
N THR A 765 -4.81 -31.67 -36.84
CA THR A 765 -3.53 -32.37 -36.99
C THR A 765 -2.55 -32.04 -35.87
N ASN A 766 -2.47 -30.77 -35.47
CA ASN A 766 -1.59 -30.33 -34.38
C ASN A 766 -2.15 -30.66 -32.99
N LEU A 767 -3.47 -30.51 -32.80
CA LEU A 767 -4.11 -30.73 -31.50
C LEU A 767 -4.04 -32.20 -31.10
N ASN A 768 -4.18 -33.13 -32.04
CA ASN A 768 -4.24 -34.57 -31.79
C ASN A 768 -2.99 -35.32 -32.27
N LYS A 769 -1.83 -34.65 -32.34
CA LYS A 769 -0.58 -35.23 -32.86
C LYS A 769 -0.21 -36.57 -32.19
N GLU A 770 -0.27 -36.65 -30.86
CA GLU A 770 0.04 -37.89 -30.14
C GLU A 770 -0.89 -39.05 -30.53
N VAL A 771 -2.18 -38.77 -30.69
CA VAL A 771 -3.18 -39.77 -31.14
C VAL A 771 -2.94 -40.15 -32.59
N ALA A 772 -2.68 -39.15 -33.45
CA ALA A 772 -2.39 -39.34 -34.85
C ALA A 772 -1.19 -40.27 -35.05
N ASP A 773 -0.11 -40.03 -34.29
CA ASP A 773 1.11 -40.81 -34.32
C ASP A 773 0.90 -42.21 -33.73
N LYS A 774 0.21 -42.31 -32.57
CA LYS A 774 -0.08 -43.58 -31.88
C LYS A 774 -0.83 -44.57 -32.77
N TYR A 775 -1.85 -44.11 -33.49
CA TYR A 775 -2.68 -44.97 -34.34
C TYR A 775 -2.35 -44.89 -35.83
N LYS A 776 -1.31 -44.13 -36.22
CA LYS A 776 -0.78 -44.03 -37.59
C LYS A 776 -1.79 -43.48 -38.61
N PHE A 777 -2.50 -42.42 -38.23
CA PHE A 777 -3.38 -41.70 -39.16
C PHE A 777 -2.56 -41.11 -40.32
N LYS A 778 -2.96 -41.37 -41.57
CA LYS A 778 -2.28 -40.87 -42.76
C LYS A 778 -2.42 -39.36 -42.88
N ASP A 779 -1.37 -38.67 -43.34
CA ASP A 779 -1.44 -37.26 -43.74
C ASP A 779 -2.15 -37.11 -45.08
N ASP A 780 -3.48 -37.18 -45.04
CA ASP A 780 -4.37 -36.93 -46.17
C ASP A 780 -5.51 -35.96 -45.78
N ASN A 781 -6.32 -35.57 -46.77
CA ASN A 781 -7.44 -34.63 -46.57
C ASN A 781 -8.54 -35.17 -45.64
N PHE A 782 -8.50 -36.44 -45.22
CA PHE A 782 -9.46 -37.03 -44.30
C PHE A 782 -8.96 -37.06 -42.86
N LYS A 783 -7.66 -36.85 -42.61
CA LYS A 783 -7.02 -36.94 -41.29
C LYS A 783 -7.83 -36.24 -40.20
N SER A 784 -8.21 -34.99 -40.39
CA SER A 784 -8.99 -34.24 -39.40
C SER A 784 -10.39 -34.81 -39.17
N SER A 785 -11.09 -35.25 -40.22
CA SER A 785 -12.40 -35.91 -40.09
C SER A 785 -12.29 -37.25 -39.37
N LEU A 786 -11.21 -38.00 -39.60
CA LEU A 786 -10.94 -39.27 -38.94
C LEU A 786 -10.56 -39.08 -37.46
N LEU A 787 -9.83 -38.01 -37.13
CA LEU A 787 -9.53 -37.62 -35.75
C LEU A 787 -10.79 -37.19 -34.99
N GLN A 788 -11.73 -36.50 -35.65
CA GLN A 788 -13.05 -36.20 -35.06
C GLN A 788 -13.84 -37.48 -34.78
N LEU A 789 -13.83 -38.45 -35.71
CA LEU A 789 -14.45 -39.76 -35.49
C LEU A 789 -13.80 -40.49 -34.30
N TYR A 790 -12.48 -40.43 -34.16
CA TYR A 790 -11.78 -41.01 -33.01
C TYR A 790 -12.26 -40.39 -31.69
N GLN A 791 -12.31 -39.05 -31.60
CA GLN A 791 -12.80 -38.35 -30.40
C GLN A 791 -14.25 -38.74 -30.09
N TYR A 792 -15.09 -38.86 -31.13
CA TYR A 792 -16.49 -39.28 -30.97
C TYR A 792 -16.61 -40.69 -30.40
N ILE A 793 -15.87 -41.66 -30.95
CA ILE A 793 -15.87 -43.05 -30.48
C ILE A 793 -15.32 -43.12 -29.05
N GLU A 794 -14.20 -42.44 -28.79
CA GLU A 794 -13.56 -42.44 -27.48
C GLU A 794 -14.47 -41.86 -26.40
N GLY A 795 -15.17 -40.75 -26.68
CA GLY A 795 -16.17 -40.17 -25.80
C GLY A 795 -17.37 -41.08 -25.49
N LYS A 796 -17.75 -41.97 -26.43
CA LYS A 796 -18.84 -42.94 -26.21
C LYS A 796 -18.40 -44.16 -25.38
N ILE A 797 -17.13 -44.57 -25.44
CA ILE A 797 -16.65 -45.82 -24.82
C ILE A 797 -15.90 -45.63 -23.50
N SER A 798 -15.40 -44.42 -23.22
CA SER A 798 -14.56 -44.12 -22.05
C SER A 798 -15.22 -44.49 -20.73
N ASN A 799 -16.51 -44.19 -20.58
CA ASN A 799 -17.31 -44.50 -19.38
C ASN A 799 -17.70 -45.99 -19.24
N HIS A 800 -17.33 -46.83 -20.20
CA HIS A 800 -17.66 -48.26 -20.21
C HIS A 800 -16.45 -49.18 -19.99
N ASN A 801 -15.33 -48.63 -19.47
CA ASN A 801 -14.07 -49.37 -19.24
C ASN A 801 -13.54 -50.06 -20.51
N MET A 802 -13.75 -49.41 -21.67
CA MET A 802 -13.28 -49.87 -22.97
C MET A 802 -12.22 -48.90 -23.50
N SER A 803 -11.31 -49.42 -24.34
CA SER A 803 -10.25 -48.62 -24.95
C SER A 803 -9.96 -49.04 -26.38
N VAL A 804 -9.50 -48.09 -27.19
CA VAL A 804 -9.01 -48.37 -28.55
C VAL A 804 -7.65 -49.06 -28.44
N LYS A 805 -7.55 -50.28 -28.97
CA LYS A 805 -6.31 -51.05 -29.05
C LYS A 805 -5.52 -50.72 -30.32
N SER A 806 -6.19 -50.70 -31.47
CA SER A 806 -5.57 -50.36 -32.75
C SER A 806 -6.62 -49.81 -33.73
N ILE A 807 -6.16 -49.06 -34.73
CA ILE A 807 -6.98 -48.55 -35.83
C ILE A 807 -6.29 -48.91 -37.14
N ASN A 808 -7.05 -49.39 -38.12
CA ASN A 808 -6.57 -49.62 -39.47
C ASN A 808 -7.38 -48.75 -40.45
N HIS A 809 -6.66 -48.12 -41.40
CA HIS A 809 -7.16 -47.06 -42.29
C HIS A 809 -7.26 -47.48 -43.77
N PRO A 810 -8.10 -48.47 -44.16
CA PRO A 810 -8.48 -48.70 -45.55
C PRO A 810 -9.12 -47.47 -46.23
N ASN A 811 -9.12 -47.45 -47.57
CA ASN A 811 -9.74 -46.34 -48.31
C ASN A 811 -11.25 -46.28 -48.05
N TYR A 812 -11.75 -45.15 -47.55
CA TYR A 812 -13.18 -44.90 -47.25
C TYR A 812 -13.78 -45.83 -46.19
N GLN A 813 -12.94 -46.47 -45.37
CA GLN A 813 -13.37 -47.37 -44.31
C GLN A 813 -12.37 -47.34 -43.15
N GLU A 814 -12.84 -47.18 -41.93
CA GLU A 814 -12.05 -47.27 -40.71
C GLU A 814 -12.37 -48.55 -39.95
N LEU A 815 -11.33 -49.23 -39.47
CA LEU A 815 -11.45 -50.45 -38.68
C LEU A 815 -10.89 -50.21 -37.27
N TYR A 816 -11.77 -50.14 -36.27
CA TYR A 816 -11.39 -49.95 -34.87
C TYR A 816 -11.36 -51.28 -34.14
N GLU A 817 -10.21 -51.65 -33.57
CA GLU A 817 -10.08 -52.77 -32.64
C GLU A 817 -10.15 -52.22 -31.21
N LEU A 818 -11.18 -52.63 -30.47
CA LEU A 818 -11.52 -52.16 -29.12
C LEU A 818 -11.31 -53.30 -28.12
N LYS A 819 -10.83 -52.96 -26.92
CA LYS A 819 -10.54 -53.89 -25.84
C LYS A 819 -11.33 -53.53 -24.58
N GLY A 820 -11.97 -54.53 -23.97
CA GLY A 820 -12.62 -54.45 -22.66
C GLY A 820 -11.67 -54.73 -21.49
N SER A 821 -12.11 -54.41 -20.27
CA SER A 821 -11.33 -54.59 -19.03
C SER A 821 -10.95 -56.04 -18.75
N SER A 822 -11.79 -56.99 -19.16
CA SER A 822 -11.59 -58.44 -18.95
C SER A 822 -10.79 -59.14 -20.06
N GLY A 823 -10.18 -58.37 -20.98
CA GLY A 823 -9.41 -58.91 -22.11
C GLY A 823 -10.23 -59.22 -23.36
N GLU A 824 -11.53 -58.90 -23.34
CA GLU A 824 -12.45 -59.03 -24.47
C GLU A 824 -12.00 -58.11 -25.62
N THR A 825 -12.22 -58.54 -26.87
CA THR A 825 -11.87 -57.73 -28.04
C THR A 825 -12.99 -57.72 -29.07
N ALA A 826 -13.20 -56.56 -29.71
CA ALA A 826 -14.13 -56.40 -30.81
C ALA A 826 -13.52 -55.52 -31.90
N THR A 827 -13.78 -55.85 -33.15
CA THR A 827 -13.42 -55.04 -34.31
C THR A 827 -14.68 -54.53 -34.98
N ILE A 828 -14.81 -53.21 -35.11
CA ILE A 828 -15.92 -52.56 -35.82
C ILE A 828 -15.41 -51.91 -37.11
N SER A 829 -16.30 -51.80 -38.09
CA SER A 829 -16.06 -51.16 -39.37
C SER A 829 -16.98 -49.96 -39.56
N ILE A 830 -16.42 -48.83 -39.97
CA ILE A 830 -17.16 -47.58 -40.21
C ILE A 830 -16.80 -47.07 -41.60
N TYR A 831 -17.78 -46.98 -42.50
CA TYR A 831 -17.60 -46.43 -43.84
C TYR A 831 -17.79 -44.91 -43.84
N TYR A 832 -17.00 -44.19 -44.63
CA TYR A 832 -17.12 -42.73 -44.74
C TYR A 832 -17.01 -42.24 -46.18
N ASN A 833 -17.46 -41.01 -46.43
CA ASN A 833 -17.39 -40.38 -47.74
C ASN A 833 -16.55 -39.09 -47.73
N LYS A 834 -16.35 -38.50 -48.91
CA LYS A 834 -15.56 -37.26 -49.08
C LYS A 834 -16.14 -36.03 -48.38
N LYS A 835 -17.39 -36.09 -47.92
CA LYS A 835 -18.08 -35.00 -47.23
C LYS A 835 -17.98 -35.14 -45.69
N GLY A 836 -17.13 -36.04 -45.18
CA GLY A 836 -16.99 -36.27 -43.74
C GLY A 836 -18.19 -36.97 -43.10
N GLN A 837 -19.04 -37.65 -43.89
CA GLN A 837 -20.21 -38.36 -43.37
C GLN A 837 -19.86 -39.82 -43.10
N PHE A 838 -20.02 -40.27 -41.85
CA PHE A 838 -19.72 -41.61 -41.38
C PHE A 838 -21.00 -42.43 -41.24
N LYS A 839 -21.03 -43.65 -41.79
CA LYS A 839 -22.16 -44.58 -41.66
C LYS A 839 -22.12 -45.31 -40.32
N MET A 840 -23.26 -45.89 -39.93
CA MET A 840 -23.38 -46.72 -38.73
C MET A 840 -22.30 -47.82 -38.67
N PRO A 841 -21.69 -48.04 -37.50
CA PRO A 841 -20.68 -49.08 -37.32
C PRO A 841 -21.28 -50.47 -37.53
N SER A 842 -20.53 -51.34 -38.20
CA SER A 842 -20.83 -52.77 -38.32
C SER A 842 -19.81 -53.61 -37.55
N LEU A 843 -20.27 -54.64 -36.86
CA LEU A 843 -19.39 -55.56 -36.13
C LEU A 843 -18.72 -56.53 -37.12
N MET A 844 -17.39 -56.56 -37.14
CA MET A 844 -16.61 -57.45 -38.00
C MET A 844 -16.24 -58.75 -37.26
N LYS A 845 -15.70 -58.61 -36.04
CA LYS A 845 -15.22 -59.73 -35.23
C LYS A 845 -15.39 -59.39 -33.75
N SER A 846 -15.73 -60.37 -32.92
CA SER A 846 -15.76 -60.17 -31.47
C SER A 846 -15.50 -61.47 -30.72
N GLN A 847 -14.79 -61.36 -29.59
CA GLN A 847 -14.55 -62.44 -28.65
C GLN A 847 -14.71 -61.88 -27.22
N PRO A 848 -15.76 -62.30 -26.47
CA PRO A 848 -16.94 -63.10 -26.88
C PRO A 848 -17.92 -62.29 -27.74
N LYS A 849 -18.84 -62.95 -28.47
CA LYS A 849 -19.78 -62.27 -29.39
C LYS A 849 -20.66 -61.23 -28.69
N GLU A 850 -21.07 -61.52 -27.46
CA GLU A 850 -21.88 -60.65 -26.60
C GLU A 850 -21.21 -59.30 -26.34
N PHE A 851 -19.87 -59.27 -26.22
CA PHE A 851 -19.11 -58.03 -26.03
C PHE A 851 -19.25 -57.10 -27.25
N GLY A 852 -19.20 -57.66 -28.46
CA GLY A 852 -19.36 -56.90 -29.71
C GLY A 852 -20.78 -56.38 -29.93
N GLU A 853 -21.80 -57.14 -29.54
CA GLU A 853 -23.20 -56.69 -29.58
C GLU A 853 -23.41 -55.53 -28.59
N ARG A 854 -22.94 -55.68 -27.35
CA ARG A 854 -22.95 -54.61 -26.34
C ARG A 854 -22.20 -53.36 -26.80
N LEU A 855 -21.05 -53.52 -27.46
CA LEU A 855 -20.30 -52.39 -28.00
C LEU A 855 -21.08 -51.64 -29.08
N LEU A 856 -21.74 -52.35 -30.00
CA LEU A 856 -22.59 -51.70 -31.00
C LEU A 856 -23.75 -50.94 -30.35
N ASP A 857 -24.36 -51.49 -29.30
CA ASP A 857 -25.42 -50.81 -28.55
C ASP A 857 -24.90 -49.54 -27.88
N ILE A 858 -23.71 -49.59 -27.26
CA ILE A 858 -23.07 -48.41 -26.66
C ILE A 858 -22.80 -47.32 -27.70
N LEU A 859 -22.23 -47.68 -28.86
CA LEU A 859 -21.92 -46.71 -29.90
C LEU A 859 -23.18 -46.10 -30.52
N LYS A 860 -24.26 -46.87 -30.63
CA LYS A 860 -25.55 -46.38 -31.14
C LYS A 860 -26.35 -45.59 -30.10
N ALA A 861 -26.09 -45.81 -28.81
CA ALA A 861 -26.79 -45.13 -27.74
C ALA A 861 -26.34 -43.67 -27.60
N ASP A 862 -27.30 -42.80 -27.35
CA ASP A 862 -27.06 -41.42 -26.95
C ASP A 862 -26.97 -41.36 -25.42
N ASN A 863 -25.78 -41.70 -24.91
CA ASN A 863 -25.49 -41.70 -23.47
C ASN A 863 -25.09 -40.30 -23.00
N ALA A 864 -25.53 -39.92 -21.80
CA ALA A 864 -25.11 -38.68 -21.16
C ALA A 864 -23.65 -38.74 -20.69
N ILE A 865 -22.93 -37.63 -20.86
CA ILE A 865 -21.61 -37.39 -20.32
C ILE A 865 -21.74 -36.68 -18.97
N ASP A 866 -21.18 -37.29 -17.93
CA ASP A 866 -21.12 -36.72 -16.58
C ASP A 866 -19.69 -36.44 -16.10
N ASP A 867 -18.67 -37.02 -16.76
CA ASP A 867 -17.26 -36.73 -16.50
C ASP A 867 -16.64 -35.95 -17.68
N PHE A 868 -16.00 -34.84 -17.37
CA PHE A 868 -15.35 -33.93 -18.31
C PHE A 868 -13.82 -33.95 -18.20
N SER A 869 -13.25 -34.90 -17.46
CA SER A 869 -11.80 -35.04 -17.24
C SER A 869 -10.97 -35.19 -18.53
N PHE A 870 -11.59 -35.63 -19.63
CA PHE A 870 -10.97 -35.77 -20.95
C PHE A 870 -10.76 -34.44 -21.70
N ILE A 871 -11.31 -33.33 -21.19
CA ILE A 871 -11.15 -32.00 -21.79
C ILE A 871 -9.78 -31.45 -21.47
N LYS A 872 -9.11 -30.87 -22.47
CA LYS A 872 -7.71 -30.45 -22.34
C LYS A 872 -7.49 -29.27 -21.40
N ASP A 873 -8.39 -28.28 -21.45
CA ASP A 873 -8.23 -27.05 -20.68
C ASP A 873 -9.01 -27.11 -19.37
N ASN A 874 -8.32 -26.89 -18.25
CA ASN A 874 -8.93 -26.90 -16.92
C ASN A 874 -10.11 -25.92 -16.78
N TRP A 875 -10.04 -24.74 -17.42
CA TRP A 875 -11.14 -23.77 -17.38
C TRP A 875 -12.39 -24.30 -18.09
N ARG A 876 -12.23 -25.04 -19.19
CA ARG A 876 -13.34 -25.67 -19.92
C ARG A 876 -13.96 -26.79 -19.10
N ILE A 877 -13.15 -27.60 -18.40
CA ILE A 877 -13.67 -28.64 -17.49
C ILE A 877 -14.66 -28.03 -16.49
N LEU A 878 -14.28 -26.93 -15.85
CA LEU A 878 -15.15 -26.25 -14.88
C LEU A 878 -16.40 -25.66 -15.55
N ALA A 879 -16.24 -25.01 -16.70
CA ALA A 879 -17.36 -24.42 -17.43
C ALA A 879 -18.38 -25.47 -17.91
N TYR A 880 -17.91 -26.64 -18.35
CA TYR A 880 -18.79 -27.73 -18.78
C TYR A 880 -19.49 -28.43 -17.62
N LYS A 881 -18.85 -28.53 -16.45
CA LYS A 881 -19.54 -28.99 -15.23
C LYS A 881 -20.71 -28.08 -14.88
N GLU A 882 -20.48 -26.77 -14.88
CA GLU A 882 -21.52 -25.77 -14.61
C GLU A 882 -22.63 -25.80 -15.67
N LEU A 883 -22.27 -25.88 -16.96
CA LEU A 883 -23.24 -26.03 -18.05
C LEU A 883 -24.07 -27.31 -17.88
N ASN A 884 -23.45 -28.43 -17.52
CA ASN A 884 -24.16 -29.70 -17.34
C ASN A 884 -25.15 -29.66 -16.18
N GLU A 885 -24.82 -28.96 -15.08
CA GLU A 885 -25.75 -28.75 -13.96
C GLU A 885 -27.01 -27.99 -14.42
N LYS A 886 -26.85 -26.92 -15.22
CA LYS A 886 -27.98 -26.17 -15.78
C LYS A 886 -28.77 -26.96 -16.81
N LEU A 887 -28.10 -27.74 -17.66
CA LEU A 887 -28.75 -28.62 -18.64
C LEU A 887 -29.66 -29.65 -17.96
N LYS A 888 -29.21 -30.26 -16.86
CA LYS A 888 -29.99 -31.26 -16.10
C LYS A 888 -31.32 -30.71 -15.59
N VAL A 889 -31.38 -29.44 -15.18
CA VAL A 889 -32.63 -28.77 -14.75
C VAL A 889 -33.68 -28.76 -15.87
N LYS A 890 -33.24 -28.69 -17.13
CA LYS A 890 -34.09 -28.70 -18.33
C LYS A 890 -34.22 -30.08 -18.98
N GLN A 891 -33.77 -31.14 -18.30
CA GLN A 891 -33.74 -32.52 -18.82
C GLN A 891 -32.90 -32.67 -20.11
N LEU A 892 -31.93 -31.78 -20.30
CA LEU A 892 -30.93 -31.88 -21.35
C LEU A 892 -29.68 -32.56 -20.80
N SER A 893 -28.99 -33.31 -21.65
CA SER A 893 -27.69 -33.87 -21.34
C SER A 893 -26.76 -33.80 -22.53
N ILE A 894 -25.45 -33.75 -22.28
CA ILE A 894 -24.42 -33.72 -23.32
C ILE A 894 -24.15 -35.17 -23.76
N SER A 895 -24.36 -35.48 -25.03
CA SER A 895 -24.11 -36.80 -25.64
C SER A 895 -22.66 -36.97 -26.09
N TYR A 896 -22.07 -35.92 -26.67
CA TYR A 896 -20.66 -35.90 -27.05
C TYR A 896 -20.10 -34.48 -27.08
N ILE A 897 -18.78 -34.38 -27.00
CA ILE A 897 -17.99 -33.15 -27.18
C ILE A 897 -16.86 -33.43 -28.15
N ILE A 898 -16.76 -32.66 -29.23
CA ILE A 898 -15.64 -32.70 -30.17
C ILE A 898 -14.78 -31.46 -29.96
N GLN A 899 -13.54 -31.67 -29.53
CA GLN A 899 -12.60 -30.61 -29.21
C GLN A 899 -11.80 -30.18 -30.44
N SER A 900 -11.84 -28.89 -30.77
CA SER A 900 -11.03 -28.27 -31.84
C SER A 900 -10.13 -27.17 -31.28
N PRO A 901 -9.30 -26.47 -32.08
CA PRO A 901 -8.43 -25.41 -31.53
C PRO A 901 -9.17 -24.15 -31.07
N TYR A 902 -10.33 -23.84 -31.65
CA TYR A 902 -11.06 -22.57 -31.45
C TYR A 902 -12.56 -22.74 -31.19
N LYS A 903 -13.04 -23.99 -31.16
CA LYS A 903 -14.44 -24.32 -30.85
C LYS A 903 -14.57 -25.75 -30.33
N ASP A 904 -15.62 -25.97 -29.57
CA ASP A 904 -16.10 -27.30 -29.21
C ASP A 904 -17.49 -27.52 -29.82
N THR A 905 -17.69 -28.68 -30.45
CA THR A 905 -18.99 -29.09 -30.98
C THR A 905 -19.64 -30.06 -30.02
N LEU A 906 -20.82 -29.69 -29.51
CA LEU A 906 -21.59 -30.46 -28.55
C LEU A 906 -22.86 -30.99 -29.21
N GLN A 907 -23.24 -32.23 -28.88
CA GLN A 907 -24.61 -32.69 -29.09
C GLN A 907 -25.32 -32.78 -27.75
N LEU A 908 -26.50 -32.17 -27.69
CA LEU A 908 -27.41 -32.18 -26.57
C LEU A 908 -28.60 -33.07 -26.91
N ILE A 909 -29.06 -33.83 -25.91
CA ILE A 909 -30.17 -34.76 -26.08
C ILE A 909 -31.22 -34.57 -25.00
N ARG A 910 -32.49 -34.69 -25.40
CA ARG A 910 -33.66 -34.77 -24.52
C ARG A 910 -34.58 -35.87 -25.04
N SER A 911 -34.60 -37.01 -24.36
CA SER A 911 -35.27 -38.22 -24.84
C SER A 911 -34.80 -38.63 -26.25
N ALA A 912 -35.63 -38.45 -27.30
CA ALA A 912 -35.26 -38.75 -28.68
C ALA A 912 -34.83 -37.51 -29.49
N GLU A 913 -34.99 -36.31 -28.92
CA GLU A 913 -34.70 -35.05 -29.59
C GLU A 913 -33.22 -34.69 -29.45
N LYS A 914 -32.62 -34.16 -30.52
CA LYS A 914 -31.20 -33.84 -30.61
C LYS A 914 -30.97 -32.41 -31.06
N LEU A 915 -29.96 -31.77 -30.48
CA LEU A 915 -29.48 -30.45 -30.84
C LEU A 915 -27.95 -30.46 -30.93
N VAL A 916 -27.38 -30.01 -32.04
CA VAL A 916 -25.92 -29.85 -32.19
C VAL A 916 -25.58 -28.37 -32.15
N VAL A 917 -24.63 -28.00 -31.30
CA VAL A 917 -24.19 -26.62 -31.09
C VAL A 917 -22.67 -26.52 -31.17
N ASP A 918 -22.20 -25.45 -31.78
CA ASP A 918 -20.79 -25.06 -31.78
C ASP A 918 -20.59 -23.94 -30.74
N LEU A 919 -19.69 -24.18 -29.79
CA LEU A 919 -19.23 -23.20 -28.80
C LEU A 919 -17.82 -22.75 -29.18
N TYR A 920 -17.71 -21.57 -29.76
CA TYR A 920 -16.44 -20.93 -30.07
C TYR A 920 -15.84 -20.27 -28.84
N TYR A 921 -14.52 -20.31 -28.70
CA TYR A 921 -13.81 -19.69 -27.57
C TYR A 921 -12.53 -18.98 -28.03
N ASP A 922 -12.07 -18.04 -27.19
CA ASP A 922 -10.85 -17.26 -27.41
C ASP A 922 -9.65 -17.81 -26.61
N GLY A 923 -8.47 -17.23 -26.85
CA GLY A 923 -7.24 -17.58 -26.13
C GLY A 923 -7.20 -17.09 -24.68
N ASP A 924 -8.13 -16.22 -24.28
CA ASP A 924 -8.24 -15.69 -22.92
C ASP A 924 -9.17 -16.56 -22.04
N GLY A 925 -9.69 -17.67 -22.60
CA GLY A 925 -10.53 -18.62 -21.88
C GLY A 925 -12.00 -18.22 -21.79
N PHE A 926 -12.53 -17.46 -22.75
CA PHE A 926 -13.96 -17.15 -22.82
C PHE A 926 -14.62 -17.80 -24.02
N PHE A 927 -15.87 -18.25 -23.83
CA PHE A 927 -16.74 -18.55 -24.96
C PHE A 927 -17.16 -17.24 -25.64
N SER A 928 -16.87 -17.13 -26.93
CA SER A 928 -17.09 -15.92 -27.73
C SER A 928 -18.42 -15.98 -28.48
N THR A 929 -18.80 -17.14 -29.00
CA THR A 929 -19.99 -17.31 -29.81
C THR A 929 -20.55 -18.70 -29.66
N VAL A 930 -21.87 -18.80 -29.59
CA VAL A 930 -22.58 -20.08 -29.67
C VAL A 930 -23.57 -20.08 -30.83
N SER A 931 -23.60 -21.17 -31.58
CA SER A 931 -24.51 -21.35 -32.71
C SER A 931 -24.99 -22.77 -32.84
N ALA A 932 -26.29 -22.95 -33.04
CA ALA A 932 -26.84 -24.24 -33.43
C ALA A 932 -26.54 -24.55 -34.89
N THR A 933 -26.09 -25.77 -35.14
CA THR A 933 -25.81 -26.29 -36.49
C THR A 933 -26.99 -27.10 -37.01
N SER A 934 -27.53 -28.01 -36.20
CA SER A 934 -28.70 -28.83 -36.54
C SER A 934 -29.59 -29.11 -35.32
N THR A 935 -30.88 -29.28 -35.55
CA THR A 935 -31.83 -29.72 -34.51
C THR A 935 -32.88 -30.67 -35.10
N THR A 936 -33.40 -31.58 -34.28
CA THR A 936 -34.64 -32.32 -34.58
C THR A 936 -35.88 -31.57 -34.11
N GLU A 937 -35.73 -30.70 -33.10
CA GLU A 937 -36.83 -29.97 -32.47
C GLU A 937 -36.36 -28.54 -32.15
N PRO A 938 -36.95 -27.49 -32.77
CA PRO A 938 -36.52 -26.10 -32.57
C PRO A 938 -36.60 -25.60 -31.13
N SER A 939 -37.51 -26.13 -30.31
CA SER A 939 -37.66 -25.70 -28.91
C SER A 939 -36.42 -26.00 -28.05
N LEU A 940 -35.64 -27.04 -28.39
CA LEU A 940 -34.36 -27.35 -27.72
C LEU A 940 -33.37 -26.19 -27.81
N TRP A 941 -33.31 -25.52 -28.97
CA TRP A 941 -32.42 -24.38 -29.16
C TRP A 941 -32.83 -23.24 -28.23
N THR A 942 -34.11 -22.90 -28.17
CA THR A 942 -34.63 -21.88 -27.26
C THR A 942 -34.30 -22.17 -25.79
N ASP A 943 -34.48 -23.42 -25.35
CA ASP A 943 -34.11 -23.84 -23.99
C ASP A 943 -32.61 -23.67 -23.73
N PHE A 944 -31.76 -24.07 -24.69
CA PHE A 944 -30.31 -23.91 -24.57
C PHE A 944 -29.87 -22.44 -24.58
N GLN A 945 -30.51 -21.59 -25.39
CA GLN A 945 -30.27 -20.14 -25.38
C GLN A 945 -30.59 -19.55 -24.00
N ALA A 946 -31.69 -19.97 -23.38
CA ALA A 946 -32.05 -19.53 -22.03
C ALA A 946 -31.00 -19.95 -21.00
N ILE A 947 -30.48 -21.18 -21.08
CA ILE A 947 -29.41 -21.66 -20.19
C ILE A 947 -28.12 -20.86 -20.37
N ILE A 948 -27.70 -20.60 -21.62
CA ILE A 948 -26.48 -19.82 -21.89
C ILE A 948 -26.63 -18.37 -21.41
N ASN A 949 -27.82 -17.78 -21.55
CA ASN A 949 -28.09 -16.46 -21.00
C ASN A 949 -28.08 -16.46 -19.46
N GLU A 950 -28.60 -17.50 -18.82
CA GLU A 950 -28.51 -17.66 -17.37
C GLU A 950 -27.05 -17.76 -16.91
N LEU A 951 -26.23 -18.57 -17.60
CA LEU A 951 -24.79 -18.74 -17.31
C LEU A 951 -23.96 -17.48 -17.54
N LYS A 952 -24.45 -16.59 -18.40
CA LYS A 952 -23.84 -15.30 -18.67
C LYS A 952 -24.05 -14.32 -17.52
N ASP A 953 -25.19 -14.41 -16.84
CA ASP A 953 -25.60 -13.52 -15.76
C ASP A 953 -25.28 -14.09 -14.36
N SER A 954 -24.89 -15.37 -14.27
CA SER A 954 -24.51 -16.10 -13.05
C SER A 954 -23.02 -16.09 -12.76
#